data_AF-A0A7X7ME81-F1
#
_entry.id   AF-A0A7X7ME81-F1
#
_cell.length_a   1.000
_cell.length_b   1.000
_cell.length_c   1.000
_cell.angle_alpha   90.00
_cell.angle_beta   90.00
_cell.angle_gamma   90.00
#
_symmetry.space_group_name_H-M   'P 1'
#
loop_
_entity.id
_entity.type
_entity.pdbx_description
1 polymer ?
#
loop_
_entity_poly.entity_id
_entity_poly.type
_entity_poly.pdbx_seq_one_letter_code
_entity_poly.pdbx_strand_id
1 'polypeptide(L)'
;MTSKNLGPDCRTFLTHADFETRRADGRFDHQLGFAMDYLRRMQPQYSFDDVNSADELPAWRAKVRAKLKELLQIGDDHVRPFKRVNWIASPRGDEASLMIAAEGPLFRYAAPGSVPCTIEGPVFEIDSALVKPVFYAIRAAGAKALGGGITERRFTADYRNLDGLTLTIVVRTAEGSPVVRFRYILSDTAGRKLTKKTTGRDATDYAAFSAAQDARVTDVRLSDFNHLLNGYLPTETALPPRAFENALTAPGPILASVDAEGAFLMDYAHGSTLPNTFFEYRLAPDRLLEEIDAAHRAGVETFVIDVGWFNSAGDWRPHPRYPEGLKPICERLERHGMKLGLWIHAAWAGNDSEVRTLAPEGHGGPNETVEERRDGYAYGVPVAIARIAESISEACPDVVVDFDMTEGGRSMGLGILATARYFLVNNGPYYQAIEDVPFDRDKRGWNNIFVHPGPSRAQVLRYALDFDRWIPANLLLAHYLPTGDARSIDINLASVVLGQNGLWGGSTGLPNEQLDRIGRTLADYREVRDDANAACAVRLGRTGCGFEVHERLNPANGRGLVSIFSNADTSFQTADVTPEPTVPLAPFVYVTERKAAAGSVHATHPAKVTQLPDGRARIEIKFDGRPDTTIVFFK
;
A
#
# COMPACT_ATOMS: atom_id res chain seq x y z
N MET A 1 -11.31 -35.24 7.89
CA MET A 1 -12.29 -36.19 8.46
C MET A 1 -13.11 -36.86 7.37
N THR A 2 -13.02 -38.19 7.23
CA THR A 2 -13.86 -38.99 6.32
C THR A 2 -15.28 -39.20 6.86
N SER A 3 -16.24 -39.34 5.94
CA SER A 3 -17.72 -39.29 6.09
C SER A 3 -18.41 -40.29 7.04
N LYS A 4 -17.68 -41.00 7.92
CA LYS A 4 -18.28 -42.01 8.82
C LYS A 4 -18.73 -41.45 10.18
N ASN A 5 -18.31 -40.24 10.57
CA ASN A 5 -18.56 -39.71 11.92
C ASN A 5 -19.62 -38.60 12.00
N LEU A 6 -20.40 -38.36 10.94
CA LEU A 6 -21.53 -37.43 11.00
C LEU A 6 -22.78 -38.18 11.44
N GLY A 7 -23.41 -37.70 12.53
CA GLY A 7 -24.65 -38.21 13.08
C GLY A 7 -25.81 -38.16 12.07
N PRO A 8 -26.89 -38.93 12.31
CA PRO A 8 -27.99 -39.10 11.35
C PRO A 8 -28.63 -37.78 10.87
N ASP A 9 -28.67 -36.75 11.71
CA ASP A 9 -29.22 -35.43 11.38
C ASP A 9 -28.29 -34.54 10.53
N CYS A 10 -27.00 -34.86 10.43
CA CYS A 10 -26.07 -34.19 9.51
C CYS A 10 -26.10 -34.78 8.10
N ARG A 11 -26.64 -36.00 7.92
CA ARG A 11 -26.79 -36.61 6.59
C ARG A 11 -27.94 -35.99 5.81
N THR A 12 -28.96 -35.48 6.48
CA THR A 12 -30.12 -34.82 5.88
C THR A 12 -29.79 -33.41 5.36
N PHE A 13 -28.86 -32.68 5.99
CA PHE A 13 -28.36 -31.39 5.47
C PHE A 13 -27.56 -31.53 4.17
N LEU A 14 -26.86 -32.66 3.99
CA LEU A 14 -26.04 -32.95 2.80
C LEU A 14 -26.85 -33.42 1.58
N THR A 15 -28.15 -33.67 1.76
CA THR A 15 -29.06 -34.13 0.70
C THR A 15 -30.28 -33.20 0.53
N HIS A 16 -30.23 -31.98 1.08
CA HIS A 16 -31.34 -31.04 0.94
C HIS A 16 -31.46 -30.57 -0.51
N ALA A 17 -32.67 -30.61 -1.07
CA ALA A 17 -32.94 -30.34 -2.48
C ALA A 17 -32.54 -28.92 -2.95
N ASP A 18 -32.24 -28.00 -2.03
CA ASP A 18 -31.79 -26.63 -2.29
C ASP A 18 -30.28 -26.49 -2.44
N PHE A 19 -29.50 -27.55 -2.16
CA PHE A 19 -28.04 -27.55 -2.27
C PHE A 19 -27.50 -28.42 -3.41
N GLU A 20 -28.39 -29.05 -4.19
CA GLU A 20 -28.04 -29.62 -5.49
C GLU A 20 -28.22 -28.58 -6.60
N THR A 21 -27.26 -28.50 -7.53
CA THR A 21 -27.35 -27.59 -8.68
C THR A 21 -28.48 -28.04 -9.61
N ARG A 22 -29.59 -27.28 -9.66
CA ARG A 22 -30.68 -27.52 -10.62
C ARG A 22 -30.37 -26.94 -12.01
N ARG A 23 -29.27 -26.20 -12.14
CA ARG A 23 -28.84 -25.57 -13.40
C ARG A 23 -28.11 -26.58 -14.28
N ALA A 24 -28.48 -26.60 -15.56
CA ALA A 24 -27.87 -27.48 -16.56
C ALA A 24 -26.37 -27.20 -16.80
N ASP A 25 -25.85 -26.06 -16.32
CA ASP A 25 -24.44 -25.65 -16.42
C ASP A 25 -23.58 -26.02 -15.19
N GLY A 26 -24.17 -26.70 -14.18
CA GLY A 26 -23.47 -27.18 -13.00
C GLY A 26 -23.14 -26.11 -11.94
N ARG A 27 -23.70 -24.90 -12.05
CA ARG A 27 -23.52 -23.81 -11.07
C ARG A 27 -24.59 -23.84 -9.99
N PHE A 28 -24.23 -23.47 -8.76
CA PHE A 28 -25.17 -23.39 -7.64
C PHE A 28 -26.03 -22.13 -7.71
N ASP A 29 -27.33 -22.25 -7.44
CA ASP A 29 -28.28 -21.12 -7.45
C ASP A 29 -28.01 -20.11 -6.30
N HIS A 30 -27.27 -20.51 -5.27
CA HIS A 30 -26.94 -19.69 -4.11
C HIS A 30 -25.45 -19.77 -3.71
N GLN A 31 -24.87 -18.63 -3.30
CA GLN A 31 -23.45 -18.50 -2.92
C GLN A 31 -23.03 -19.41 -1.75
N LEU A 32 -23.96 -19.76 -0.87
CA LEU A 32 -23.72 -20.64 0.28
C LEU A 32 -23.38 -22.08 -0.14
N GLY A 33 -23.93 -22.58 -1.25
CA GLY A 33 -23.65 -23.93 -1.76
C GLY A 33 -22.22 -24.11 -2.26
N PHE A 34 -21.62 -23.07 -2.84
CA PHE A 34 -20.23 -23.07 -3.31
C PHE A 34 -19.21 -23.12 -2.16
N ALA A 35 -19.47 -22.37 -1.07
CA ALA A 35 -18.58 -22.32 0.09
C ALA A 35 -18.47 -23.67 0.81
N MET A 36 -19.55 -24.45 0.85
CA MET A 36 -19.58 -25.73 1.56
C MET A 36 -18.91 -26.88 0.79
N ASP A 37 -18.99 -26.90 -0.55
CA ASP A 37 -18.27 -27.88 -1.38
C ASP A 37 -16.73 -27.65 -1.33
N TYR A 38 -16.31 -26.39 -1.18
CA TYR A 38 -14.92 -26.02 -1.00
C TYR A 38 -14.34 -26.55 0.32
N LEU A 39 -15.06 -26.40 1.43
CA LEU A 39 -14.64 -26.89 2.74
C LEU A 39 -14.55 -28.43 2.82
N ARG A 40 -15.40 -29.13 2.06
CA ARG A 40 -15.42 -30.60 2.00
C ARG A 40 -14.10 -31.21 1.47
N ARG A 41 -13.28 -30.44 0.75
CA ARG A 41 -12.08 -30.93 0.04
C ARG A 41 -10.75 -30.82 0.82
N MET A 42 -10.69 -30.09 1.94
CA MET A 42 -9.43 -29.57 2.51
C MET A 42 -8.80 -30.33 3.70
N GLN A 43 -9.21 -31.57 4.03
CA GLN A 43 -8.83 -32.29 5.28
C GLN A 43 -7.35 -32.12 5.79
N PRO A 44 -7.08 -31.47 6.95
CA PRO A 44 -5.76 -31.50 7.60
C PRO A 44 -5.68 -32.53 8.76
N GLN A 45 -4.48 -33.05 9.01
CA GLN A 45 -4.15 -34.09 9.99
C GLN A 45 -3.10 -33.62 11.02
N TYR A 46 -3.24 -34.11 12.26
CA TYR A 46 -2.29 -34.20 13.41
C TYR A 46 -2.24 -33.04 14.45
N SER A 47 -2.49 -33.39 15.74
CA SER A 47 -2.22 -32.58 16.94
C SER A 47 -1.13 -33.24 17.80
N PHE A 48 -0.39 -32.41 18.56
CA PHE A 48 0.47 -32.83 19.67
C PHE A 48 -0.03 -32.13 20.93
N ASP A 49 -0.87 -32.82 21.68
CA ASP A 49 -1.42 -32.39 22.97
C ASP A 49 -0.53 -32.92 24.09
N ASP A 50 -0.15 -32.06 25.04
CA ASP A 50 -0.13 -32.33 26.49
C ASP A 50 0.79 -31.35 27.24
N VAL A 51 0.19 -30.30 27.79
CA VAL A 51 0.67 -29.66 29.03
C VAL A 51 -0.55 -29.52 29.93
N ASN A 52 -0.57 -30.24 31.05
CA ASN A 52 -1.81 -30.57 31.76
C ASN A 52 -2.01 -29.77 33.06
N SER A 53 -1.15 -28.79 33.42
CA SER A 53 -1.39 -27.94 34.60
C SER A 53 -0.62 -26.61 34.67
N ALA A 54 -1.11 -25.70 35.52
CA ALA A 54 -0.57 -24.36 35.75
C ALA A 54 0.84 -24.34 36.37
N ASP A 55 1.25 -25.41 37.03
CA ASP A 55 2.56 -25.54 37.67
C ASP A 55 3.68 -25.84 36.64
N GLU A 56 3.31 -26.37 35.47
CA GLU A 56 4.23 -26.63 34.35
C GLU A 56 4.45 -25.38 33.47
N LEU A 57 3.59 -24.36 33.63
CA LEU A 57 3.58 -23.13 32.85
C LEU A 57 4.89 -22.31 32.94
N PRO A 58 5.58 -22.21 34.09
CA PRO A 58 6.87 -21.51 34.17
C PRO A 58 7.98 -22.22 33.40
N ALA A 59 8.03 -23.56 33.46
CA ALA A 59 9.01 -24.37 32.72
C ALA A 59 8.72 -24.37 31.20
N TRP A 60 7.43 -24.38 30.83
CA TRP A 60 6.98 -24.21 29.46
C TRP A 60 7.30 -22.80 28.93
N ARG A 61 7.00 -21.73 29.69
CA ARG A 61 7.41 -20.36 29.36
C ARG A 61 8.92 -20.23 29.22
N ALA A 62 9.71 -20.91 30.04
CA ALA A 62 11.17 -20.94 29.91
C ALA A 62 11.63 -21.64 28.61
N LYS A 63 10.98 -22.75 28.20
CA LYS A 63 11.24 -23.41 26.90
C LYS A 63 10.83 -22.53 25.72
N VAL A 64 9.66 -21.89 25.78
CA VAL A 64 9.19 -20.94 24.75
C VAL A 64 10.11 -19.73 24.65
N ARG A 65 10.59 -19.19 25.78
CA ARG A 65 11.52 -18.06 25.82
C ARG A 65 12.92 -18.44 25.33
N ALA A 66 13.39 -19.65 25.62
CA ALA A 66 14.64 -20.19 25.06
C ALA A 66 14.53 -20.39 23.53
N LYS A 67 13.37 -20.88 23.06
CA LYS A 67 13.11 -21.04 21.62
C LYS A 67 12.94 -19.71 20.89
N LEU A 68 12.33 -18.72 21.52
CA LEU A 68 12.26 -17.34 21.00
C LEU A 68 13.64 -16.68 20.95
N LYS A 69 14.52 -16.90 21.95
CA LYS A 69 15.91 -16.41 21.91
C LYS A 69 16.72 -17.07 20.78
N GLU A 70 16.51 -18.37 20.56
CA GLU A 70 17.10 -19.12 19.43
C GLU A 70 16.61 -18.59 18.06
N LEU A 71 15.30 -18.34 17.93
CA LEU A 71 14.66 -17.89 16.68
C LEU A 71 14.94 -16.41 16.35
N LEU A 72 15.11 -15.55 17.36
CA LEU A 72 15.34 -14.11 17.19
C LEU A 72 16.84 -13.73 17.16
N GLN A 73 17.76 -14.67 17.39
CA GLN A 73 19.21 -14.46 17.42
C GLN A 73 19.70 -13.31 18.35
N ILE A 74 18.96 -13.00 19.41
CA ILE A 74 19.34 -11.95 20.37
C ILE A 74 20.20 -12.56 21.50
N GLY A 75 21.50 -12.30 21.47
CA GLY A 75 22.47 -12.68 22.52
C GLY A 75 22.77 -11.56 23.51
N ASP A 76 23.13 -11.92 24.75
CA ASP A 76 23.34 -11.01 25.90
C ASP A 76 24.73 -10.30 25.93
N ASP A 77 25.48 -10.26 24.82
CA ASP A 77 26.80 -9.62 24.79
C ASP A 77 26.82 -8.35 23.91
N HIS A 78 27.11 -7.22 24.56
CA HIS A 78 27.49 -5.96 23.92
C HIS A 78 28.68 -6.12 22.95
N VAL A 79 28.56 -5.44 21.81
CA VAL A 79 29.62 -4.88 20.95
C VAL A 79 30.82 -5.81 20.70
N ARG A 80 30.81 -6.51 19.57
CA ARG A 80 32.06 -6.82 18.86
C ARG A 80 32.26 -5.79 17.74
N PRO A 81 33.45 -5.20 17.61
CA PRO A 81 33.71 -4.23 16.56
C PRO A 81 33.55 -4.91 15.20
N PHE A 82 32.91 -4.20 14.28
CA PHE A 82 32.90 -4.52 12.86
C PHE A 82 34.29 -4.98 12.43
N LYS A 83 34.43 -6.25 12.06
CA LYS A 83 35.59 -6.68 11.30
C LYS A 83 35.50 -5.95 9.97
N ARG A 84 36.44 -5.02 9.73
CA ARG A 84 36.68 -4.40 8.42
C ARG A 84 36.57 -5.48 7.35
N VAL A 85 35.60 -5.31 6.45
CA VAL A 85 35.56 -6.05 5.19
C VAL A 85 36.82 -5.66 4.42
N ASN A 86 37.66 -6.64 4.11
CA ASN A 86 38.85 -6.41 3.30
C ASN A 86 38.42 -6.15 1.86
N TRP A 87 38.70 -4.93 1.42
CA TRP A 87 38.53 -4.43 0.07
C TRP A 87 39.49 -5.16 -0.88
N ILE A 88 38.97 -5.64 -2.01
CA ILE A 88 39.81 -5.95 -3.18
C ILE A 88 39.53 -4.84 -4.20
N ALA A 89 40.16 -3.69 -4.00
CA ALA A 89 40.27 -2.69 -5.06
C ALA A 89 41.24 -3.21 -6.13
N SER A 90 40.95 -2.97 -7.41
CA SER A 90 42.01 -2.99 -8.42
C SER A 90 42.98 -1.84 -8.09
N PRO A 91 44.29 -2.08 -8.00
CA PRO A 91 45.25 -1.04 -7.68
C PRO A 91 45.61 -0.26 -8.95
N ARG A 92 44.79 0.73 -9.36
CA ARG A 92 45.16 1.96 -10.10
C ARG A 92 43.91 2.69 -10.64
N GLY A 93 43.91 4.01 -10.50
CA GLY A 93 42.75 4.90 -10.66
C GLY A 93 42.33 5.28 -12.09
N ASP A 94 42.48 4.40 -13.08
CA ASP A 94 41.95 4.61 -14.44
C ASP A 94 41.31 3.34 -15.06
N GLU A 95 41.17 2.26 -14.27
CA GLU A 95 40.56 1.00 -14.71
C GLU A 95 39.15 0.83 -14.11
N ALA A 96 38.28 0.11 -14.84
CA ALA A 96 36.91 -0.20 -14.38
C ALA A 96 36.91 -0.74 -12.93
N SER A 97 36.13 -0.11 -12.05
CA SER A 97 36.04 -0.53 -10.64
C SER A 97 34.86 -1.50 -10.48
N LEU A 98 35.16 -2.78 -10.25
CA LEU A 98 34.17 -3.81 -9.91
C LEU A 98 34.30 -4.12 -8.43
N MET A 99 33.22 -3.95 -7.68
CA MET A 99 33.09 -4.33 -6.28
C MET A 99 31.98 -5.35 -6.11
N ILE A 100 32.22 -6.33 -5.23
CA ILE A 100 31.23 -7.33 -4.84
C ILE A 100 31.08 -7.29 -3.32
N ALA A 101 29.85 -7.13 -2.84
CA ALA A 101 29.55 -6.98 -1.42
C ALA A 101 28.88 -8.23 -0.83
N ALA A 102 29.17 -8.53 0.43
CA ALA A 102 28.56 -9.65 1.16
C ALA A 102 27.16 -9.33 1.72
N GLU A 103 26.82 -8.04 1.81
CA GLU A 103 25.54 -7.48 2.24
C GLU A 103 25.22 -6.24 1.39
N GLY A 104 23.93 -5.96 1.15
CA GLY A 104 23.48 -4.89 0.25
C GLY A 104 23.58 -5.28 -1.23
N PRO A 105 23.65 -4.29 -2.15
CA PRO A 105 23.77 -4.55 -3.58
C PRO A 105 24.98 -5.42 -3.87
N LEU A 106 24.76 -6.54 -4.56
CA LEU A 106 25.79 -7.54 -4.79
C LEU A 106 26.94 -6.97 -5.64
N PHE A 107 26.63 -6.14 -6.64
CA PHE A 107 27.63 -5.49 -7.47
C PHE A 107 27.57 -3.98 -7.32
N ARG A 108 28.75 -3.36 -7.33
CA ARG A 108 28.92 -1.98 -7.75
C ARG A 108 29.97 -1.94 -8.86
N TYR A 109 29.60 -1.41 -10.02
CA TYR A 109 30.48 -1.36 -11.18
C TYR A 109 30.53 0.05 -11.77
N ALA A 110 31.73 0.50 -12.13
CA ALA A 110 31.91 1.71 -12.92
C ALA A 110 32.95 1.45 -14.01
N ALA A 111 32.58 1.63 -15.27
CA ALA A 111 33.54 1.66 -16.36
C ALA A 111 34.28 3.01 -16.36
N PRO A 112 35.49 3.10 -16.96
CA PRO A 112 36.17 4.39 -17.12
C PRO A 112 35.26 5.38 -17.85
N GLY A 113 35.03 6.55 -17.23
CA GLY A 113 34.17 7.60 -17.77
C GLY A 113 32.66 7.34 -17.67
N SER A 114 32.20 6.31 -16.95
CA SER A 114 30.77 6.07 -16.71
C SER A 114 30.36 6.34 -15.26
N VAL A 115 29.07 6.63 -15.05
CA VAL A 115 28.47 6.67 -13.72
C VAL A 115 28.49 5.25 -13.11
N PRO A 116 28.83 5.08 -11.82
CA PRO A 116 28.74 3.79 -11.15
C PRO A 116 27.30 3.28 -11.07
N CYS A 117 27.08 2.01 -11.41
CA CYS A 117 25.80 1.34 -11.18
C CYS A 117 25.88 0.35 -10.02
N THR A 118 24.74 0.07 -9.39
CA THR A 118 24.58 -0.98 -8.39
C THR A 118 23.56 -1.99 -8.85
N ILE A 119 23.86 -3.28 -8.64
CA ILE A 119 22.99 -4.40 -9.05
C ILE A 119 22.79 -5.31 -7.84
N GLU A 120 21.53 -5.58 -7.52
CA GLU A 120 21.12 -6.52 -6.47
C GLU A 120 21.42 -7.96 -6.88
N GLY A 121 21.74 -8.80 -5.89
CA GLY A 121 22.08 -10.20 -6.12
C GLY A 121 20.87 -11.10 -6.38
N PRO A 122 21.10 -12.37 -6.74
CA PRO A 122 20.02 -13.29 -7.10
C PRO A 122 19.27 -13.80 -5.87
N VAL A 123 17.95 -13.92 -5.99
CA VAL A 123 17.06 -14.60 -5.02
C VAL A 123 16.60 -15.91 -5.64
N PHE A 124 16.81 -17.02 -4.95
CA PHE A 124 16.40 -18.36 -5.42
C PHE A 124 15.32 -18.94 -4.53
N GLU A 125 14.33 -19.62 -5.11
CA GLU A 125 13.44 -20.49 -4.33
C GLU A 125 14.09 -21.86 -4.10
N ILE A 126 14.44 -22.15 -2.86
CA ILE A 126 15.09 -23.39 -2.43
C ILE A 126 14.23 -24.03 -1.34
N ASP A 127 13.84 -25.29 -1.52
CA ASP A 127 12.94 -26.02 -0.62
C ASP A 127 11.65 -25.24 -0.28
N SER A 128 11.08 -24.59 -1.31
CA SER A 128 9.87 -23.75 -1.23
C SER A 128 10.02 -22.48 -0.40
N ALA A 129 11.24 -22.04 -0.11
CA ALA A 129 11.54 -20.78 0.57
C ALA A 129 12.43 -19.87 -0.30
N LEU A 130 12.16 -18.56 -0.28
CA LEU A 130 13.00 -17.57 -0.97
C LEU A 130 14.29 -17.33 -0.18
N VAL A 131 15.42 -17.64 -0.81
CA VAL A 131 16.77 -17.49 -0.27
C VAL A 131 17.43 -16.26 -0.89
N LYS A 132 17.64 -15.24 -0.06
CA LYS A 132 18.28 -13.96 -0.44
C LYS A 132 19.81 -14.04 -0.44
N PRO A 133 20.50 -13.20 -1.23
CA PRO A 133 21.96 -13.20 -1.36
C PRO A 133 22.67 -12.56 -0.16
N VAL A 134 22.49 -13.14 1.03
CA VAL A 134 23.14 -12.71 2.27
C VAL A 134 24.24 -13.70 2.62
N PHE A 135 25.49 -13.23 2.66
CA PHE A 135 26.65 -14.10 2.77
C PHE A 135 27.39 -13.93 4.11
N TYR A 136 28.05 -14.99 4.57
CA TYR A 136 29.00 -14.90 5.69
C TYR A 136 30.29 -14.19 5.26
N ALA A 137 30.80 -14.58 4.09
CA ALA A 137 31.97 -14.00 3.47
C ALA A 137 31.94 -14.23 1.96
N ILE A 138 32.53 -13.29 1.22
CA ILE A 138 32.85 -13.45 -0.20
C ILE A 138 34.36 -13.52 -0.34
N ARG A 139 34.84 -14.49 -1.13
CA ARG A 139 36.27 -14.74 -1.33
C ARG A 139 36.56 -14.77 -2.82
N ALA A 140 37.67 -14.16 -3.23
CA ALA A 140 38.18 -14.35 -4.58
C ALA A 140 38.61 -15.82 -4.75
N ALA A 141 38.07 -16.48 -5.77
CA ALA A 141 38.35 -17.87 -6.09
C ALA A 141 39.34 -18.02 -7.25
N GLY A 142 39.53 -16.97 -8.06
CA GLY A 142 40.57 -16.93 -9.09
C GLY A 142 40.27 -15.91 -10.19
N ALA A 143 41.28 -15.66 -11.02
CA ALA A 143 41.16 -14.86 -12.23
C ALA A 143 41.81 -15.59 -13.41
N LYS A 144 41.22 -15.47 -14.59
CA LYS A 144 41.70 -16.08 -15.84
C LYS A 144 41.60 -15.08 -16.99
N ALA A 145 42.72 -14.80 -17.65
CA ALA A 145 42.72 -14.10 -18.93
C ALA A 145 42.16 -15.02 -20.02
N LEU A 146 41.20 -14.53 -20.80
CA LEU A 146 40.57 -15.27 -21.90
C LEU A 146 41.07 -14.84 -23.30
N GLY A 147 42.01 -13.88 -23.36
CA GLY A 147 42.48 -13.26 -24.60
C GLY A 147 41.66 -12.02 -24.99
N GLY A 148 42.21 -11.17 -25.86
CA GLY A 148 41.53 -9.96 -26.36
C GLY A 148 41.17 -8.93 -25.27
N GLY A 149 41.99 -8.81 -24.22
CA GLY A 149 41.71 -7.91 -23.09
C GLY A 149 40.61 -8.39 -22.13
N ILE A 150 40.05 -9.60 -22.32
CA ILE A 150 38.98 -10.14 -21.48
C ILE A 150 39.55 -10.87 -20.26
N THR A 151 39.06 -10.51 -19.07
CA THR A 151 39.39 -11.17 -17.81
C THR A 151 38.14 -11.76 -17.16
N GLU A 152 38.14 -13.07 -16.89
CA GLU A 152 37.15 -13.72 -16.04
C GLU A 152 37.65 -13.75 -14.60
N ARG A 153 36.87 -13.21 -13.66
CA ARG A 153 37.09 -13.28 -12.22
C ARG A 153 36.00 -14.14 -11.58
N ARG A 154 36.40 -14.96 -10.61
CA ARG A 154 35.50 -15.83 -9.86
C ARG A 154 35.55 -15.46 -8.40
N PHE A 155 34.38 -15.42 -7.79
CA PHE A 155 34.19 -15.19 -6.38
C PHE A 155 33.28 -16.28 -5.83
N THR A 156 33.57 -16.73 -4.62
CA THR A 156 32.77 -17.74 -3.93
C THR A 156 32.22 -17.11 -2.66
N ALA A 157 30.91 -17.26 -2.48
CA ALA A 157 30.15 -16.65 -1.40
C ALA A 157 29.34 -17.72 -0.68
N ASP A 158 29.60 -17.90 0.61
CA ASP A 158 28.90 -18.89 1.44
C ASP A 158 27.66 -18.21 2.05
N TYR A 159 26.47 -18.78 1.84
CA TYR A 159 25.22 -18.21 2.35
C TYR A 159 25.21 -18.21 3.89
N ARG A 160 24.69 -17.14 4.46
CA ARG A 160 24.49 -17.05 5.92
C ARG A 160 23.37 -17.99 6.34
N ASN A 161 23.60 -18.75 7.42
CA ASN A 161 22.63 -19.67 8.03
C ASN A 161 22.16 -20.81 7.10
N LEU A 162 22.86 -21.08 6.00
CA LEU A 162 22.56 -22.17 5.07
C LEU A 162 23.84 -22.94 4.77
N ASP A 163 24.26 -23.76 5.74
CA ASP A 163 25.48 -24.54 5.62
C ASP A 163 25.45 -25.43 4.37
N GLY A 164 26.59 -25.44 3.66
CA GLY A 164 26.76 -26.20 2.43
C GLY A 164 26.17 -25.56 1.17
N LEU A 165 25.48 -24.42 1.28
CA LEU A 165 24.99 -23.65 0.13
C LEU A 165 25.98 -22.54 -0.22
N THR A 166 26.49 -22.57 -1.44
CA THR A 166 27.52 -21.65 -1.91
C THR A 166 27.13 -21.06 -3.28
N LEU A 167 27.25 -19.74 -3.42
CA LEU A 167 27.14 -19.04 -4.68
C LEU A 167 28.53 -18.77 -5.26
N THR A 168 28.82 -19.30 -6.44
CA THR A 168 30.00 -18.86 -7.21
C THR A 168 29.56 -17.80 -8.22
N ILE A 169 30.10 -16.60 -8.07
CA ILE A 169 29.87 -15.44 -8.94
C ILE A 169 31.00 -15.40 -9.95
N VAL A 170 30.66 -15.48 -11.24
CA VAL A 170 31.62 -15.43 -12.34
C VAL A 170 31.39 -14.15 -13.11
N VAL A 171 32.37 -13.24 -13.12
CA VAL A 171 32.28 -11.94 -13.80
C VAL A 171 33.33 -11.85 -14.88
N ARG A 172 32.96 -11.33 -16.05
CA ARG A 172 33.85 -11.06 -17.17
C ARG A 172 33.81 -9.57 -17.49
N THR A 173 34.99 -8.97 -17.54
CA THR A 173 35.21 -7.60 -17.99
C THR A 173 36.18 -7.61 -19.16
N ALA A 174 36.04 -6.67 -20.09
CA ALA A 174 36.99 -6.47 -21.18
C ALA A 174 37.62 -5.08 -21.07
N GLU A 175 38.93 -4.98 -21.30
CA GLU A 175 39.64 -3.69 -21.33
C GLU A 175 39.00 -2.74 -22.35
N GLY A 176 38.74 -1.49 -21.93
CA GLY A 176 38.11 -0.47 -22.77
C GLY A 176 36.62 -0.71 -23.09
N SER A 177 35.97 -1.73 -22.51
CA SER A 177 34.54 -2.00 -22.71
C SER A 177 33.72 -1.65 -21.47
N PRO A 178 32.58 -0.94 -21.62
CA PRO A 178 31.66 -0.71 -20.51
C PRO A 178 30.82 -1.95 -20.17
N VAL A 179 30.90 -3.01 -20.98
CA VAL A 179 30.06 -4.20 -20.83
C VAL A 179 30.63 -5.16 -19.79
N VAL A 180 29.81 -5.47 -18.80
CA VAL A 180 30.10 -6.52 -17.81
C VAL A 180 29.17 -7.68 -18.05
N ARG A 181 29.74 -8.87 -18.18
CA ARG A 181 28.96 -10.12 -18.23
C ARG A 181 29.16 -10.88 -16.94
N PHE A 182 28.07 -11.27 -16.29
CA PHE A 182 28.15 -12.11 -15.11
C PHE A 182 27.24 -13.33 -15.22
N ARG A 183 27.52 -14.33 -14.40
CA ARG A 183 26.64 -15.48 -14.14
C ARG A 183 26.87 -16.01 -12.74
N TYR A 184 25.90 -16.79 -12.27
CA TYR A 184 26.00 -17.49 -11.00
C TYR A 184 26.07 -19.01 -11.19
N ILE A 185 26.74 -19.68 -10.26
CA ILE A 185 26.71 -21.12 -10.09
C ILE A 185 26.32 -21.38 -8.63
N LEU A 186 25.09 -21.83 -8.42
CA LEU A 186 24.62 -22.23 -7.10
C LEU A 186 25.00 -23.69 -6.86
N SER A 187 25.72 -23.95 -5.77
CA SER A 187 26.16 -25.30 -5.38
C SER A 187 25.64 -25.61 -3.99
N ASP A 188 25.18 -26.84 -3.79
CA ASP A 188 24.64 -27.30 -2.52
C ASP A 188 25.21 -28.68 -2.18
N THR A 189 25.63 -28.87 -0.93
CA THR A 189 26.07 -30.17 -0.41
C THR A 189 25.05 -30.85 0.50
N ALA A 190 23.93 -30.18 0.82
CA ALA A 190 22.92 -30.66 1.75
C ALA A 190 21.71 -31.36 1.06
N GLY A 191 21.71 -31.45 -0.27
CA GLY A 191 20.67 -32.10 -1.06
C GLY A 191 19.44 -31.24 -1.38
N ARG A 192 19.47 -29.93 -1.08
CA ARG A 192 18.36 -28.98 -1.28
C ARG A 192 17.91 -28.91 -2.74
N LYS A 193 16.64 -28.58 -2.97
CA LYS A 193 16.03 -28.61 -4.31
C LYS A 193 15.46 -27.25 -4.69
N LEU A 194 15.70 -26.87 -5.95
CA LEU A 194 14.91 -25.84 -6.63
C LEU A 194 13.52 -26.39 -6.97
N THR A 195 12.51 -25.54 -6.91
CA THR A 195 11.10 -25.90 -7.02
C THR A 195 10.62 -26.17 -8.44
N LYS A 196 11.40 -25.83 -9.48
CA LYS A 196 11.05 -26.04 -10.90
C LYS A 196 10.56 -27.44 -11.22
N LYS A 197 11.15 -28.48 -10.60
CA LYS A 197 10.73 -29.86 -10.85
C LYS A 197 9.30 -30.14 -10.36
N THR A 198 8.85 -29.40 -9.37
CA THR A 198 7.52 -29.52 -8.75
C THR A 198 6.51 -28.57 -9.39
N THR A 199 6.94 -27.35 -9.74
CA THR A 199 6.06 -26.26 -10.20
C THR A 199 6.08 -26.04 -11.72
N GLY A 200 7.02 -26.65 -12.45
CA GLY A 200 7.23 -26.45 -13.88
C GLY A 200 8.00 -25.18 -14.25
N ARG A 201 8.29 -24.28 -13.30
CA ARG A 201 9.01 -23.01 -13.52
C ARG A 201 9.95 -22.68 -12.36
N ASP A 202 11.08 -22.05 -12.65
CA ASP A 202 11.94 -21.50 -11.60
C ASP A 202 11.30 -20.22 -11.03
N ALA A 203 11.20 -20.08 -9.71
CA ALA A 203 10.94 -18.80 -9.06
C ALA A 203 12.28 -18.20 -8.65
N THR A 204 12.81 -17.29 -9.47
CA THR A 204 14.13 -16.71 -9.27
C THR A 204 14.13 -15.28 -9.75
N ASP A 205 14.58 -14.37 -8.89
CA ASP A 205 14.94 -13.02 -9.30
C ASP A 205 16.45 -13.02 -9.55
N TYR A 206 16.89 -12.81 -10.79
CA TYR A 206 18.30 -13.01 -11.17
C TYR A 206 19.20 -11.83 -10.80
N ALA A 207 18.67 -10.62 -10.96
CA ALA A 207 19.32 -9.35 -10.66
C ALA A 207 18.23 -8.25 -10.61
N ALA A 208 18.49 -7.18 -9.88
CA ALA A 208 17.65 -5.98 -9.92
C ALA A 208 18.51 -4.71 -9.94
N PHE A 209 17.97 -3.63 -10.50
CA PHE A 209 18.58 -2.30 -10.50
C PHE A 209 17.46 -1.25 -10.47
N SER A 210 17.79 -0.06 -10.00
CA SER A 210 16.88 1.10 -10.05
C SER A 210 17.28 2.02 -11.21
N ALA A 211 16.32 2.36 -12.05
CA ALA A 211 16.48 3.42 -13.04
C ALA A 211 16.47 4.79 -12.34
N ALA A 212 17.17 5.79 -12.91
CA ALA A 212 17.05 7.17 -12.46
C ALA A 212 15.61 7.68 -12.66
N GLN A 213 15.19 8.61 -11.81
CA GLN A 213 13.79 9.04 -11.72
C GLN A 213 13.29 9.71 -13.02
N ASP A 214 14.16 10.43 -13.71
CA ASP A 214 13.92 11.13 -14.98
C ASP A 214 14.32 10.30 -16.21
N ALA A 215 14.79 9.07 -16.01
CA ALA A 215 15.22 8.22 -17.11
C ALA A 215 14.03 7.75 -17.95
N ARG A 216 14.20 7.84 -19.27
CA ARG A 216 13.35 7.13 -20.22
C ARG A 216 13.70 5.64 -20.16
N VAL A 217 12.76 4.82 -19.72
CA VAL A 217 12.92 3.37 -19.72
C VAL A 217 12.25 2.76 -20.96
N THR A 218 12.99 1.88 -21.64
CA THR A 218 12.57 1.27 -22.91
C THR A 218 12.85 -0.23 -22.88
N ASP A 219 11.83 -1.02 -23.24
CA ASP A 219 11.97 -2.43 -23.59
C ASP A 219 12.52 -2.54 -25.01
N VAL A 220 13.72 -3.11 -25.17
CA VAL A 220 14.40 -3.24 -26.46
C VAL A 220 14.52 -4.72 -26.81
N ARG A 221 13.89 -5.10 -27.92
CA ARG A 221 13.81 -6.46 -28.41
C ARG A 221 14.58 -6.56 -29.72
N LEU A 222 15.61 -7.41 -29.77
CA LEU A 222 16.51 -7.46 -30.94
C LEU A 222 15.98 -8.32 -32.09
N SER A 223 15.05 -9.23 -31.81
CA SER A 223 14.52 -10.21 -32.78
C SER A 223 13.05 -10.48 -32.49
N ASP A 224 12.23 -9.43 -32.62
CA ASP A 224 10.78 -9.49 -32.40
C ASP A 224 10.06 -9.82 -33.71
N PHE A 225 9.05 -10.69 -33.66
CA PHE A 225 8.35 -11.13 -34.87
C PHE A 225 7.30 -10.10 -35.27
N ASN A 226 7.52 -9.43 -36.39
CA ASN A 226 6.56 -8.49 -36.95
C ASN A 226 5.57 -9.23 -37.87
N HIS A 227 4.32 -9.39 -37.41
CA HIS A 227 3.28 -10.10 -38.16
C HIS A 227 2.89 -9.43 -39.48
N LEU A 228 3.00 -8.10 -39.58
CA LEU A 228 2.66 -7.38 -40.81
C LEU A 228 3.69 -7.64 -41.91
N LEU A 229 4.96 -7.68 -41.52
CA LEU A 229 6.09 -7.87 -42.44
C LEU A 229 6.52 -9.33 -42.57
N ASN A 230 5.94 -10.23 -41.76
CA ASN A 230 6.26 -11.65 -41.68
C ASN A 230 7.77 -11.92 -41.50
N GLY A 231 8.41 -11.19 -40.58
CA GLY A 231 9.86 -11.25 -40.35
C GLY A 231 10.28 -10.75 -38.98
N TYR A 232 11.50 -11.10 -38.57
CA TYR A 232 12.08 -10.68 -37.31
C TYR A 232 12.81 -9.35 -37.46
N LEU A 233 12.51 -8.40 -36.57
CA LEU A 233 13.10 -7.06 -36.59
C LEU A 233 13.38 -6.60 -35.15
N PRO A 234 14.37 -5.71 -34.95
CA PRO A 234 14.52 -5.01 -33.71
C PRO A 234 13.30 -4.09 -33.46
N THR A 235 12.74 -4.14 -32.26
CA THR A 235 11.66 -3.25 -31.82
C THR A 235 12.02 -2.61 -30.49
N GLU A 236 11.56 -1.38 -30.30
CA GLU A 236 11.64 -0.68 -29.03
C GLU A 236 10.23 -0.31 -28.56
N THR A 237 9.99 -0.43 -27.27
CA THR A 237 8.72 -0.08 -26.64
C THR A 237 9.01 0.74 -25.41
N ALA A 238 8.67 2.03 -25.45
CA ALA A 238 8.81 2.90 -24.29
C ALA A 238 7.89 2.41 -23.17
N LEU A 239 8.45 2.29 -21.96
CA LEU A 239 7.74 1.86 -20.77
C LEU A 239 7.37 3.11 -19.95
N PRO A 240 6.10 3.56 -20.01
CA PRO A 240 5.69 4.75 -19.26
C PRO A 240 5.71 4.49 -17.75
N PRO A 241 5.72 5.53 -16.89
CA PRO A 241 5.69 5.37 -15.43
C PRO A 241 4.58 4.45 -14.92
N ARG A 242 3.39 4.47 -15.56
CA ARG A 242 2.28 3.56 -15.26
C ARG A 242 2.61 2.07 -15.41
N ALA A 243 3.62 1.70 -16.20
CA ALA A 243 4.07 0.32 -16.34
C ALA A 243 4.73 -0.17 -15.05
N PHE A 244 5.46 0.70 -14.35
CA PHE A 244 6.02 0.44 -13.03
C PHE A 244 4.93 0.40 -11.96
N GLU A 245 3.99 1.36 -11.99
CA GLU A 245 2.86 1.42 -11.05
C GLU A 245 2.00 0.16 -11.06
N ASN A 246 1.75 -0.39 -12.25
CA ASN A 246 0.91 -1.57 -12.43
C ASN A 246 1.68 -2.89 -12.36
N ALA A 247 2.95 -2.85 -11.95
CA ALA A 247 3.84 -4.01 -11.90
C ALA A 247 3.85 -4.84 -13.20
N LEU A 248 3.82 -4.15 -14.34
CA LEU A 248 3.86 -4.81 -15.64
C LEU A 248 5.21 -5.50 -15.85
N THR A 249 5.23 -6.45 -16.78
CA THR A 249 6.45 -7.11 -17.20
C THR A 249 6.90 -6.61 -18.57
N ALA A 250 8.21 -6.50 -18.76
CA ALA A 250 8.82 -6.25 -20.05
C ALA A 250 9.59 -7.51 -20.49
N PRO A 251 9.33 -8.02 -21.70
CA PRO A 251 9.94 -9.25 -22.17
C PRO A 251 11.44 -9.12 -22.40
N GLY A 252 11.99 -7.94 -22.75
CA GLY A 252 13.41 -7.80 -23.08
C GLY A 252 13.78 -8.36 -24.46
N PRO A 253 15.05 -8.76 -24.69
CA PRO A 253 16.02 -9.12 -23.66
C PRO A 253 16.73 -7.92 -23.02
N ILE A 254 16.68 -6.74 -23.63
CA ILE A 254 17.33 -5.53 -23.12
C ILE A 254 16.31 -4.60 -22.46
N LEU A 255 16.58 -4.20 -21.22
CA LEU A 255 15.92 -3.05 -20.59
C LEU A 255 16.91 -1.89 -20.58
N ALA A 256 16.57 -0.82 -21.30
CA ALA A 256 17.39 0.39 -21.37
C ALA A 256 16.79 1.49 -20.49
N SER A 257 17.60 2.08 -19.62
CA SER A 257 17.29 3.29 -18.85
C SER A 257 18.22 4.40 -19.33
N VAL A 258 17.65 5.48 -19.85
CA VAL A 258 18.43 6.58 -20.46
C VAL A 258 18.00 7.92 -19.88
N ASP A 259 18.93 8.65 -19.30
CA ASP A 259 18.74 9.98 -18.72
C ASP A 259 19.73 11.00 -19.33
N ALA A 260 19.87 12.16 -18.70
CA ALA A 260 20.80 13.20 -19.15
C ALA A 260 22.28 12.85 -18.88
N GLU A 261 22.57 11.96 -17.93
CA GLU A 261 23.92 11.54 -17.54
C GLU A 261 24.42 10.35 -18.37
N GLY A 262 23.51 9.54 -18.92
CA GLY A 262 23.88 8.49 -19.86
C GLY A 262 22.82 7.42 -20.06
N ALA A 263 23.29 6.22 -20.43
CA ALA A 263 22.45 5.05 -20.66
C ALA A 263 22.95 3.86 -19.85
N PHE A 264 22.03 3.24 -19.11
CA PHE A 264 22.24 1.97 -18.43
C PHE A 264 21.40 0.88 -19.10
N LEU A 265 22.05 -0.21 -19.49
CA LEU A 265 21.40 -1.34 -20.16
C LEU A 265 21.59 -2.60 -19.32
N MET A 266 20.49 -3.26 -18.99
CA MET A 266 20.50 -4.64 -18.48
C MET A 266 20.04 -5.57 -19.60
N ASP A 267 20.77 -6.66 -19.79
CA ASP A 267 20.48 -7.65 -20.84
C ASP A 267 20.59 -9.07 -20.28
N TYR A 268 19.80 -9.99 -20.85
CA TYR A 268 19.99 -11.42 -20.66
C TYR A 268 20.12 -12.13 -22.02
N ALA A 269 21.09 -13.04 -22.12
CA ALA A 269 21.50 -13.62 -23.39
C ALA A 269 20.61 -14.79 -23.84
N HIS A 270 19.31 -14.58 -24.05
CA HIS A 270 18.36 -15.53 -24.67
C HIS A 270 17.31 -14.81 -25.52
N GLY A 271 16.70 -15.54 -26.47
CA GLY A 271 15.60 -14.99 -27.27
C GLY A 271 14.42 -14.63 -26.38
N SER A 272 13.84 -13.45 -26.62
CA SER A 272 12.59 -13.01 -26.01
C SER A 272 11.61 -12.69 -27.12
N THR A 273 10.64 -13.58 -27.33
CA THR A 273 9.60 -13.37 -28.34
C THR A 273 8.29 -13.70 -27.66
N LEU A 274 7.39 -12.72 -27.57
CA LEU A 274 6.08 -12.95 -26.98
C LEU A 274 5.34 -14.06 -27.76
N PRO A 275 4.65 -14.99 -27.06
CA PRO A 275 4.47 -15.06 -25.60
C PRO A 275 5.56 -15.84 -24.85
N ASN A 276 6.57 -16.37 -25.55
CA ASN A 276 7.60 -17.25 -24.99
C ASN A 276 8.83 -16.44 -24.53
N THR A 277 8.76 -15.94 -23.29
CA THR A 277 9.88 -15.24 -22.64
C THR A 277 10.71 -16.23 -21.81
N PHE A 278 12.04 -16.14 -21.89
CA PHE A 278 12.94 -16.92 -21.03
C PHE A 278 13.08 -16.28 -19.65
N PHE A 279 13.39 -14.98 -19.64
CA PHE A 279 13.31 -14.09 -18.49
C PHE A 279 12.36 -12.94 -18.85
N GLU A 280 11.90 -12.23 -17.83
CA GLU A 280 11.17 -10.97 -18.00
C GLU A 280 11.63 -9.98 -16.93
N TYR A 281 11.58 -8.69 -17.24
CA TYR A 281 11.78 -7.62 -16.28
C TYR A 281 10.46 -7.34 -15.57
N ARG A 282 10.40 -7.53 -14.26
CA ARG A 282 9.27 -7.10 -13.44
C ARG A 282 9.51 -5.65 -13.01
N LEU A 283 8.61 -4.75 -13.39
CA LEU A 283 8.74 -3.32 -13.09
C LEU A 283 8.11 -3.03 -11.72
N ALA A 284 8.77 -2.23 -10.87
CA ALA A 284 8.22 -1.83 -9.57
C ALA A 284 8.69 -0.41 -9.19
N PRO A 285 7.86 0.37 -8.47
CA PRO A 285 8.24 1.71 -8.02
C PRO A 285 9.02 1.71 -6.69
N ASP A 286 10.04 2.56 -6.55
CA ASP A 286 10.68 2.91 -5.26
C ASP A 286 10.10 4.22 -4.69
N ARG A 287 8.80 4.23 -4.41
CA ARG A 287 8.01 5.47 -4.21
C ARG A 287 7.83 5.95 -2.78
N LEU A 288 8.17 5.16 -1.77
CA LEU A 288 7.68 5.44 -0.42
C LEU A 288 8.34 6.68 0.22
N LEU A 289 9.64 6.89 -0.02
CA LEU A 289 10.35 8.06 0.52
C LEU A 289 10.00 9.36 -0.22
N GLU A 290 9.79 9.28 -1.54
CA GLU A 290 9.33 10.41 -2.35
C GLU A 290 7.90 10.80 -1.98
N GLU A 291 7.04 9.82 -1.69
CA GLU A 291 5.68 10.03 -1.25
C GLU A 291 5.63 10.77 0.09
N ILE A 292 6.57 10.49 1.00
CA ILE A 292 6.73 11.24 2.25
C ILE A 292 7.10 12.70 1.97
N ASP A 293 8.04 12.95 1.05
CA ASP A 293 8.44 14.32 0.69
C ASP A 293 7.27 15.10 0.04
N ALA A 294 6.52 14.46 -0.84
CA ALA A 294 5.33 15.05 -1.48
C ALA A 294 4.21 15.32 -0.46
N ALA A 295 3.94 14.37 0.44
CA ALA A 295 2.97 14.53 1.52
C ALA A 295 3.36 15.67 2.47
N HIS A 296 4.64 15.79 2.83
CA HIS A 296 5.15 16.91 3.62
C HIS A 296 4.88 18.25 2.93
N ARG A 297 5.18 18.36 1.63
CA ARG A 297 4.90 19.59 0.85
C ARG A 297 3.42 19.92 0.81
N ALA A 298 2.56 18.91 0.70
CA ALA A 298 1.12 19.05 0.79
C ALA A 298 0.65 19.45 2.21
N GLY A 299 1.53 19.50 3.20
CA GLY A 299 1.22 19.91 4.57
C GLY A 299 0.57 18.81 5.41
N VAL A 300 0.79 17.54 5.06
CA VAL A 300 0.36 16.38 5.84
C VAL A 300 1.24 16.23 7.10
N GLU A 301 0.62 15.91 8.24
CA GLU A 301 1.31 15.79 9.53
C GLU A 301 1.58 14.32 9.93
N THR A 302 0.81 13.37 9.38
CA THR A 302 0.92 11.93 9.67
C THR A 302 0.93 11.13 8.38
N PHE A 303 1.93 10.27 8.21
CA PHE A 303 2.07 9.40 7.05
C PHE A 303 1.75 7.95 7.44
N VAL A 304 0.71 7.38 6.85
CA VAL A 304 0.27 6.01 7.16
C VAL A 304 0.74 5.05 6.06
N ILE A 305 1.46 3.99 6.44
CA ILE A 305 1.79 2.89 5.52
C ILE A 305 0.69 1.84 5.61
N ASP A 306 0.00 1.64 4.48
CA ASP A 306 -1.06 0.66 4.30
C ASP A 306 -0.49 -0.79 4.23
N VAL A 307 -1.34 -1.76 3.90
CA VAL A 307 -1.01 -3.18 3.76
C VAL A 307 0.28 -3.43 2.98
N GLY A 308 1.07 -4.40 3.46
CA GLY A 308 2.31 -4.85 2.81
C GLY A 308 3.58 -4.30 3.43
N TRP A 309 3.50 -3.49 4.50
CA TRP A 309 4.66 -3.19 5.35
C TRP A 309 5.13 -4.40 6.17
N PHE A 310 4.29 -5.43 6.31
CA PHE A 310 4.51 -6.63 7.14
C PHE A 310 4.51 -7.93 6.32
N ASN A 311 5.05 -9.02 6.88
CA ASN A 311 5.13 -10.34 6.23
C ASN A 311 3.78 -10.99 5.92
N SER A 312 2.98 -11.20 6.97
CA SER A 312 1.64 -11.76 6.90
C SER A 312 0.81 -11.17 8.02
N ALA A 313 -0.50 -11.04 7.83
CA ALA A 313 -1.37 -10.48 8.87
C ALA A 313 -1.28 -11.38 10.12
N GLY A 314 -1.12 -10.81 11.31
CA GLY A 314 -0.80 -11.54 12.53
C GLY A 314 0.71 -11.62 12.84
N ASP A 315 1.57 -11.53 11.83
CA ASP A 315 3.03 -11.52 11.97
C ASP A 315 3.59 -10.11 11.68
N TRP A 316 3.45 -9.22 12.65
CA TRP A 316 3.75 -7.78 12.54
C TRP A 316 5.26 -7.45 12.57
N ARG A 317 6.01 -8.00 11.61
CA ARG A 317 7.42 -7.72 11.35
C ARG A 317 7.58 -7.09 9.97
N PRO A 318 8.50 -6.12 9.78
CA PRO A 318 8.71 -5.50 8.48
C PRO A 318 8.92 -6.53 7.37
N HIS A 319 8.17 -6.40 6.27
CA HIS A 319 8.28 -7.28 5.12
C HIS A 319 9.70 -7.21 4.54
N PRO A 320 10.28 -8.32 4.03
CA PRO A 320 11.61 -8.34 3.43
C PRO A 320 11.82 -7.36 2.26
N ARG A 321 10.77 -6.71 1.77
CA ARG A 321 10.88 -5.61 0.80
C ARG A 321 11.46 -4.34 1.43
N TYR A 322 11.49 -4.26 2.76
CA TYR A 322 12.15 -3.24 3.56
C TYR A 322 13.44 -3.85 4.15
N PRO A 323 14.55 -3.87 3.39
CA PRO A 323 15.77 -4.58 3.78
C PRO A 323 16.38 -4.04 5.09
N GLU A 324 16.18 -2.76 5.39
CA GLU A 324 16.60 -2.10 6.63
C GLU A 324 15.44 -1.95 7.65
N GLY A 325 14.35 -2.70 7.44
CA GLY A 325 13.09 -2.49 8.16
C GLY A 325 12.52 -1.09 7.90
N LEU A 326 11.75 -0.56 8.86
CA LEU A 326 11.12 0.76 8.73
C LEU A 326 12.04 1.94 9.07
N LYS A 327 13.30 1.69 9.44
CA LYS A 327 14.25 2.72 9.90
C LYS A 327 14.42 3.88 8.89
N PRO A 328 14.63 3.66 7.58
CA PRO A 328 14.77 4.76 6.62
C PRO A 328 13.52 5.64 6.52
N ILE A 329 12.34 5.05 6.76
CA ILE A 329 11.05 5.75 6.74
C ILE A 329 10.91 6.61 8.00
N CYS A 330 11.19 6.05 9.18
CA CYS A 330 11.18 6.80 10.43
C CYS A 330 12.13 8.01 10.36
N GLU A 331 13.37 7.82 9.92
CA GLU A 331 14.36 8.89 9.78
C GLU A 331 13.95 9.96 8.75
N ARG A 332 13.14 9.60 7.74
CA ARG A 332 12.61 10.57 6.78
C ARG A 332 11.46 11.37 7.39
N LEU A 333 10.54 10.72 8.08
CA LEU A 333 9.41 11.36 8.74
C LEU A 333 9.88 12.31 9.85
N GLU A 334 10.85 11.89 10.67
CA GLU A 334 11.45 12.71 11.71
C GLU A 334 12.07 14.01 11.16
N ARG A 335 12.75 13.93 10.01
CA ARG A 335 13.33 15.12 9.34
C ARG A 335 12.26 16.15 8.94
N HIS A 336 11.06 15.69 8.63
CA HIS A 336 9.93 16.53 8.23
C HIS A 336 8.98 16.87 9.38
N GLY A 337 9.27 16.41 10.61
CA GLY A 337 8.38 16.55 11.76
C GLY A 337 7.04 15.81 11.61
N MET A 338 7.00 14.79 10.75
CA MET A 338 5.79 13.99 10.48
C MET A 338 5.75 12.76 11.39
N LYS A 339 4.53 12.29 11.69
CA LYS A 339 4.29 11.06 12.46
C LYS A 339 4.17 9.85 11.54
N LEU A 340 4.62 8.68 12.01
CA LEU A 340 4.37 7.40 11.34
C LEU A 340 3.05 6.80 11.84
N GLY A 341 2.19 6.42 10.89
CA GLY A 341 1.09 5.50 11.12
C GLY A 341 1.33 4.18 10.39
N LEU A 342 0.84 3.07 10.95
CA LEU A 342 0.93 1.75 10.35
C LEU A 342 -0.44 1.10 10.36
N TRP A 343 -0.87 0.60 9.21
CA TRP A 343 -2.07 -0.21 9.13
C TRP A 343 -1.86 -1.57 9.80
N ILE A 344 -2.77 -1.99 10.67
CA ILE A 344 -2.72 -3.30 11.33
C ILE A 344 -4.11 -3.93 11.29
N HIS A 345 -4.17 -5.23 10.99
CA HIS A 345 -5.41 -5.99 11.03
C HIS A 345 -5.45 -6.96 12.21
N ALA A 346 -5.95 -6.51 13.35
CA ALA A 346 -5.90 -7.27 14.59
C ALA A 346 -6.90 -8.45 14.69
N ALA A 347 -7.91 -8.53 13.81
CA ALA A 347 -8.96 -9.55 13.92
C ALA A 347 -8.72 -10.82 13.09
N TRP A 348 -7.73 -10.82 12.20
CA TRP A 348 -7.47 -11.89 11.23
C TRP A 348 -5.97 -12.16 11.13
N ALA A 349 -5.60 -13.43 10.97
CA ALA A 349 -4.25 -13.85 10.62
C ALA A 349 -4.22 -14.31 9.16
N GLY A 350 -3.15 -14.02 8.44
CA GLY A 350 -2.94 -14.49 7.08
C GLY A 350 -2.82 -16.01 7.04
N ASN A 351 -3.07 -16.61 5.87
CA ASN A 351 -3.12 -18.07 5.76
C ASN A 351 -1.79 -18.75 6.14
N ASP A 352 -0.71 -18.01 5.98
CA ASP A 352 0.71 -18.33 6.17
C ASP A 352 1.32 -17.74 7.46
N SER A 353 0.53 -17.05 8.29
CA SER A 353 1.03 -16.45 9.54
C SER A 353 1.38 -17.50 10.60
N GLU A 354 2.49 -17.31 11.29
CA GLU A 354 2.93 -18.10 12.44
C GLU A 354 1.88 -18.07 13.56
N VAL A 355 1.19 -16.94 13.76
CA VAL A 355 0.10 -16.82 14.75
C VAL A 355 -1.06 -17.78 14.47
N ARG A 356 -1.31 -18.16 13.21
CA ARG A 356 -2.32 -19.17 12.88
C ARG A 356 -1.97 -20.55 13.45
N THR A 357 -0.69 -20.87 13.57
CA THR A 357 -0.22 -22.13 14.18
C THR A 357 -0.25 -22.09 15.71
N LEU A 358 -0.47 -20.90 16.30
CA LEU A 358 -0.47 -20.65 17.74
C LEU A 358 -1.87 -20.34 18.31
N ALA A 359 -2.88 -20.13 17.47
CA ALA A 359 -4.23 -19.76 17.90
C ALA A 359 -5.02 -20.97 18.43
N PRO A 360 -5.30 -21.07 19.74
CA PRO A 360 -6.17 -22.11 20.28
C PRO A 360 -7.60 -21.87 19.80
N GLU A 361 -8.35 -22.93 19.55
CA GLU A 361 -9.77 -22.83 19.28
C GLU A 361 -10.51 -22.19 20.47
N GLY A 362 -11.02 -20.96 20.26
CA GLY A 362 -12.32 -20.49 20.73
C GLY A 362 -12.50 -20.08 22.20
N HIS A 363 -13.11 -18.92 22.40
CA HIS A 363 -13.84 -18.60 23.63
C HIS A 363 -15.11 -19.47 23.69
N GLY A 364 -15.26 -20.26 24.76
CA GLY A 364 -16.37 -21.19 24.99
C GLY A 364 -15.86 -22.61 25.25
N GLY A 365 -16.48 -23.31 26.20
CA GLY A 365 -16.14 -24.68 26.53
C GLY A 365 -16.62 -25.71 25.49
N PRO A 366 -16.38 -27.00 25.75
CA PRO A 366 -16.84 -28.09 24.88
C PRO A 366 -18.37 -28.25 24.84
N ASN A 367 -19.13 -27.46 25.62
CA ASN A 367 -20.57 -27.56 25.74
C ASN A 367 -21.31 -26.54 24.85
N GLU A 368 -20.59 -25.59 24.28
CA GLU A 368 -21.12 -24.49 23.48
C GLU A 368 -21.13 -24.85 21.98
N THR A 369 -22.24 -24.50 21.32
CA THR A 369 -22.43 -24.70 19.88
C THR A 369 -21.40 -23.90 19.07
N VAL A 370 -21.26 -24.23 17.78
CA VAL A 370 -20.34 -23.52 16.87
C VAL A 370 -20.79 -22.08 16.70
N GLU A 371 -22.10 -21.84 16.62
CA GLU A 371 -22.70 -20.51 16.61
C GLU A 371 -22.38 -19.73 17.91
N GLU A 372 -22.56 -20.33 19.09
CA GLU A 372 -22.26 -19.67 20.37
C GLU A 372 -20.77 -19.33 20.53
N ARG A 373 -19.87 -20.20 20.07
CA ARG A 373 -18.42 -19.93 20.08
C ARG A 373 -18.03 -18.83 19.08
N ARG A 374 -18.67 -18.79 17.91
CA ARG A 374 -18.48 -17.72 16.91
C ARG A 374 -18.98 -16.38 17.43
N ASP A 375 -20.15 -16.37 18.04
CA ASP A 375 -20.77 -15.16 18.58
C ASP A 375 -20.00 -14.66 19.82
N GLY A 376 -19.49 -15.58 20.66
CA GLY A 376 -18.57 -15.27 21.76
C GLY A 376 -17.22 -14.69 21.31
N TYR A 377 -16.63 -15.23 20.23
CA TYR A 377 -15.43 -14.67 19.61
C TYR A 377 -15.69 -13.27 19.04
N ALA A 378 -16.79 -13.09 18.30
CA ALA A 378 -17.19 -11.79 17.76
C ALA A 378 -17.38 -10.74 18.86
N TYR A 379 -17.92 -11.12 20.02
CA TYR A 379 -18.04 -10.24 21.18
C TYR A 379 -16.68 -9.84 21.81
N GLY A 380 -15.71 -10.75 21.83
CA GLY A 380 -14.38 -10.50 22.41
C GLY A 380 -13.44 -9.65 21.55
N VAL A 381 -13.64 -9.65 20.23
CA VAL A 381 -12.76 -8.95 19.27
C VAL A 381 -12.63 -7.43 19.55
N PRO A 382 -13.70 -6.65 19.75
CA PRO A 382 -13.57 -5.22 20.03
C PRO A 382 -12.82 -4.92 21.33
N VAL A 383 -12.99 -5.77 22.35
CA VAL A 383 -12.29 -5.65 23.63
C VAL A 383 -10.80 -5.95 23.47
N ALA A 384 -10.46 -6.97 22.68
CA ALA A 384 -9.07 -7.29 22.36
C ALA A 384 -8.41 -6.17 21.55
N ILE A 385 -9.10 -5.64 20.53
CA ILE A 385 -8.60 -4.53 19.72
C ILE A 385 -8.40 -3.28 20.57
N ALA A 386 -9.34 -2.94 21.46
CA ALA A 386 -9.19 -1.80 22.35
C ALA A 386 -7.94 -1.93 23.26
N ARG A 387 -7.69 -3.12 23.82
CA ARG A 387 -6.49 -3.40 24.64
C ARG A 387 -5.20 -3.34 23.82
N ILE A 388 -5.23 -3.81 22.58
CA ILE A 388 -4.09 -3.71 21.66
C ILE A 388 -3.82 -2.23 21.35
N ALA A 389 -4.85 -1.46 21.02
CA ALA A 389 -4.73 -0.03 20.79
C ALA A 389 -4.19 0.70 22.01
N GLU A 390 -4.68 0.42 23.22
CA GLU A 390 -4.13 0.94 24.49
C GLU A 390 -2.65 0.61 24.65
N SER A 391 -2.26 -0.64 24.45
CA SER A 391 -0.87 -1.08 24.58
C SER A 391 0.04 -0.38 23.55
N ILE A 392 -0.44 -0.21 22.32
CA ILE A 392 0.26 0.50 21.24
C ILE A 392 0.38 1.99 21.58
N SER A 393 -0.68 2.62 22.08
CA SER A 393 -0.67 4.03 22.51
C SER A 393 0.19 4.27 23.76
N GLU A 394 0.26 3.34 24.71
CA GLU A 394 1.18 3.43 25.86
C GLU A 394 2.65 3.35 25.41
N ALA A 395 2.95 2.45 24.46
CA ALA A 395 4.29 2.30 23.91
C ALA A 395 4.67 3.44 22.94
N CYS A 396 3.69 4.00 22.23
CA CYS A 396 3.86 5.06 21.24
C CYS A 396 2.72 6.09 21.38
N PRO A 397 2.86 7.10 22.28
CA PRO A 397 1.78 8.06 22.57
C PRO A 397 1.26 8.86 21.38
N ASP A 398 2.06 8.99 20.33
CA ASP A 398 1.73 9.77 19.14
C ASP A 398 1.05 8.98 18.01
N VAL A 399 0.90 7.66 18.18
CA VAL A 399 0.30 6.78 17.18
C VAL A 399 -1.21 7.02 17.05
N VAL A 400 -1.70 7.01 15.82
CA VAL A 400 -3.13 6.96 15.52
C VAL A 400 -3.48 5.53 15.15
N VAL A 401 -4.42 4.94 15.87
CA VAL A 401 -4.97 3.62 15.55
C VAL A 401 -6.30 3.83 14.84
N ASP A 402 -6.38 3.37 13.59
CA ASP A 402 -7.61 3.32 12.82
C ASP A 402 -8.18 1.89 12.82
N PHE A 403 -9.51 1.82 12.84
CA PHE A 403 -10.24 0.56 12.78
C PHE A 403 -11.25 0.65 11.64
N ASP A 404 -10.97 -0.10 10.59
CA ASP A 404 -11.84 -0.20 9.43
C ASP A 404 -13.21 -0.77 9.84
N MET A 405 -14.28 -0.09 9.45
CA MET A 405 -15.65 -0.51 9.73
C MET A 405 -16.39 -1.08 8.52
N THR A 406 -15.69 -1.23 7.39
CA THR A 406 -16.32 -1.52 6.09
C THR A 406 -16.41 -3.00 5.73
N GLU A 407 -15.89 -3.89 6.57
CA GLU A 407 -16.04 -5.33 6.38
C GLU A 407 -17.11 -5.94 7.31
N GLY A 408 -17.93 -6.83 6.74
CA GLY A 408 -19.00 -7.50 7.48
C GLY A 408 -18.49 -8.49 8.52
N GLY A 409 -19.32 -8.79 9.53
CA GLY A 409 -19.00 -9.76 10.58
C GLY A 409 -18.12 -9.22 11.72
N ARG A 410 -17.78 -7.92 11.69
CA ARG A 410 -17.08 -7.23 12.78
C ARG A 410 -18.08 -6.80 13.85
N SER A 411 -17.72 -6.96 15.12
CA SER A 411 -18.46 -6.37 16.24
C SER A 411 -18.02 -4.92 16.42
N MET A 412 -18.98 -4.01 16.63
CA MET A 412 -18.78 -2.56 16.61
C MET A 412 -19.43 -1.93 17.84
N GLY A 413 -18.86 -0.85 18.38
CA GLY A 413 -19.42 -0.16 19.55
C GLY A 413 -18.61 1.08 19.97
N LEU A 414 -19.10 1.85 20.94
CA LEU A 414 -18.40 3.09 21.36
C LEU A 414 -17.08 2.83 22.10
N GLY A 415 -16.89 1.64 22.68
CA GLY A 415 -15.70 1.32 23.47
C GLY A 415 -14.38 1.48 22.70
N ILE A 416 -14.36 1.12 21.41
CA ILE A 416 -13.17 1.26 20.57
C ILE A 416 -12.81 2.72 20.30
N LEU A 417 -13.78 3.64 20.34
CA LEU A 417 -13.54 5.07 20.10
C LEU A 417 -12.79 5.76 21.25
N ALA A 418 -12.71 5.11 22.42
CA ALA A 418 -11.88 5.59 23.52
C ALA A 418 -10.38 5.48 23.18
N THR A 419 -10.00 4.54 22.30
CA THR A 419 -8.59 4.15 22.09
C THR A 419 -8.18 4.14 20.61
N ALA A 420 -9.15 4.15 19.69
CA ALA A 420 -8.94 4.16 18.24
C ALA A 420 -9.97 5.06 17.55
N ARG A 421 -9.91 5.13 16.22
CA ARG A 421 -10.80 5.89 15.35
C ARG A 421 -11.44 4.96 14.33
N TYR A 422 -12.68 5.22 13.94
CA TYR A 422 -13.30 4.44 12.86
C TYR A 422 -12.83 4.94 11.50
N PHE A 423 -12.50 4.01 10.60
CA PHE A 423 -12.20 4.28 9.20
C PHE A 423 -13.36 3.82 8.32
N LEU A 424 -14.04 4.79 7.70
CA LEU A 424 -15.42 4.62 7.20
C LEU A 424 -15.57 4.03 5.80
N VAL A 425 -14.56 4.12 4.94
CA VAL A 425 -14.63 3.60 3.56
C VAL A 425 -13.25 3.17 3.08
N ASN A 426 -12.99 1.87 3.19
CA ASN A 426 -11.85 1.21 2.56
C ASN A 426 -12.13 0.98 1.07
N ASN A 427 -13.27 0.33 0.77
CA ASN A 427 -13.68 -0.03 -0.59
C ASN A 427 -15.12 0.45 -0.91
N GLY A 428 -15.34 0.92 -2.15
CA GLY A 428 -16.65 1.36 -2.64
C GLY A 428 -17.51 0.26 -3.25
N PRO A 429 -18.77 0.56 -3.64
CA PRO A 429 -19.62 -0.40 -4.34
C PRO A 429 -18.96 -0.75 -5.69
N TYR A 430 -18.84 -2.05 -5.96
CA TYR A 430 -18.28 -2.59 -7.20
C TYR A 430 -19.27 -2.54 -8.40
N TYR A 431 -20.28 -1.66 -8.37
CA TYR A 431 -21.47 -1.70 -9.25
C TYR A 431 -21.77 -0.38 -9.99
N GLN A 432 -22.55 -0.53 -11.08
CA GLN A 432 -22.85 0.38 -12.20
C GLN A 432 -23.63 1.68 -11.89
N ALA A 433 -23.67 2.16 -10.65
CA ALA A 433 -24.59 3.24 -10.26
C ALA A 433 -24.06 4.67 -10.52
N ILE A 434 -22.82 4.82 -10.98
CA ILE A 434 -22.21 6.11 -11.33
C ILE A 434 -21.77 6.03 -12.79
N GLU A 435 -22.53 6.70 -13.68
CA GLU A 435 -22.47 6.52 -15.13
C GLU A 435 -21.16 6.99 -15.79
N ASP A 436 -20.34 7.78 -15.09
CA ASP A 436 -19.13 8.42 -15.63
C ASP A 436 -17.81 7.66 -15.39
N VAL A 437 -17.84 6.49 -14.73
CA VAL A 437 -16.62 5.72 -14.43
C VAL A 437 -16.47 4.52 -15.38
N PRO A 438 -15.35 4.36 -16.11
CA PRO A 438 -15.13 3.23 -17.00
C PRO A 438 -15.30 1.88 -16.29
N PHE A 439 -16.26 1.08 -16.74
CA PHE A 439 -16.53 -0.25 -16.21
C PHE A 439 -15.85 -1.32 -17.05
N ASP A 440 -14.82 -1.97 -16.50
CA ASP A 440 -14.17 -3.13 -17.12
C ASP A 440 -15.01 -4.39 -16.85
N ARG A 441 -15.71 -4.87 -17.90
CA ARG A 441 -16.59 -6.05 -17.82
C ARG A 441 -15.81 -7.35 -17.65
N ASP A 442 -14.51 -7.36 -17.96
CA ASP A 442 -13.67 -8.55 -17.97
C ASP A 442 -12.95 -8.76 -16.61
N LYS A 443 -12.85 -7.71 -15.78
CA LYS A 443 -12.38 -7.81 -14.39
C LYS A 443 -13.47 -8.34 -13.45
N ARG A 444 -13.44 -9.66 -13.19
CA ARG A 444 -14.27 -10.29 -12.17
C ARG A 444 -13.81 -9.87 -10.76
N GLY A 445 -14.42 -8.82 -10.19
CA GLY A 445 -14.53 -8.66 -8.74
C GLY A 445 -14.03 -7.36 -8.10
N TRP A 446 -13.40 -6.43 -8.82
CA TRP A 446 -12.75 -5.28 -8.19
C TRP A 446 -12.83 -3.98 -9.02
N ASN A 447 -14.04 -3.57 -9.43
CA ASN A 447 -14.27 -2.24 -10.03
C ASN A 447 -14.61 -1.20 -8.94
N ASN A 448 -13.63 -0.79 -8.13
CA ASN A 448 -13.85 0.19 -7.07
C ASN A 448 -13.94 1.62 -7.66
N ILE A 449 -15.15 2.14 -7.80
CA ILE A 449 -15.40 3.46 -8.41
C ILE A 449 -14.86 4.64 -7.56
N PHE A 450 -14.62 4.43 -6.26
CA PHE A 450 -14.18 5.50 -5.34
C PHE A 450 -12.66 5.71 -5.31
N VAL A 451 -11.91 5.09 -6.23
CA VAL A 451 -10.47 5.35 -6.43
C VAL A 451 -10.21 6.33 -7.58
N HIS A 452 -11.24 6.65 -8.35
CA HIS A 452 -11.14 7.58 -9.46
C HIS A 452 -11.27 9.03 -8.97
N PRO A 453 -10.45 9.97 -9.47
CA PRO A 453 -10.60 11.39 -9.19
C PRO A 453 -11.99 11.90 -9.56
N GLY A 454 -12.52 12.85 -8.78
CA GLY A 454 -13.84 13.42 -8.98
C GLY A 454 -14.60 13.66 -7.67
N PRO A 455 -15.80 14.25 -7.77
CA PRO A 455 -16.59 14.64 -6.59
C PRO A 455 -17.27 13.45 -5.89
N SER A 456 -17.43 12.31 -6.56
CA SER A 456 -18.25 11.20 -6.09
C SER A 456 -17.79 10.61 -4.76
N ARG A 457 -16.47 10.35 -4.61
CA ARG A 457 -15.92 9.86 -3.33
C ARG A 457 -16.22 10.86 -2.23
N ALA A 458 -15.92 12.15 -2.47
CA ALA A 458 -16.10 13.16 -1.46
C ALA A 458 -17.57 13.32 -1.03
N GLN A 459 -18.51 13.30 -1.98
CA GLN A 459 -19.95 13.33 -1.70
C GLN A 459 -20.39 12.15 -0.84
N VAL A 460 -19.92 10.94 -1.13
CA VAL A 460 -20.29 9.74 -0.37
C VAL A 460 -19.69 9.77 1.04
N LEU A 461 -18.42 10.14 1.18
CA LEU A 461 -17.74 10.19 2.47
C LEU A 461 -18.35 11.24 3.42
N ARG A 462 -18.91 12.34 2.88
CA ARG A 462 -19.60 13.36 3.68
C ARG A 462 -20.89 12.86 4.32
N TYR A 463 -21.50 11.74 3.89
CA TYR A 463 -22.63 11.16 4.61
C TYR A 463 -22.28 10.73 6.03
N ALA A 464 -21.02 10.42 6.30
CA ALA A 464 -20.58 10.15 7.67
C ALA A 464 -20.72 11.38 8.59
N LEU A 465 -20.71 12.59 8.04
CA LEU A 465 -20.93 13.83 8.81
C LEU A 465 -22.37 13.94 9.33
N ASP A 466 -23.32 13.17 8.79
CA ASP A 466 -24.68 13.05 9.37
C ASP A 466 -24.65 12.49 10.80
N PHE A 467 -23.56 11.79 11.15
CA PHE A 467 -23.33 11.25 12.47
C PHE A 467 -22.60 12.20 13.41
N ASP A 468 -22.07 13.35 12.95
CA ASP A 468 -21.31 14.32 13.76
C ASP A 468 -22.12 14.83 14.98
N ARG A 469 -23.45 14.81 14.89
CA ARG A 469 -24.35 15.14 16.00
C ARG A 469 -24.33 14.15 17.17
N TRP A 470 -23.84 12.93 16.95
CA TRP A 470 -23.76 11.86 17.96
C TRP A 470 -22.32 11.43 18.22
N ILE A 471 -21.51 11.33 17.17
CA ILE A 471 -20.12 10.92 17.21
C ILE A 471 -19.30 12.00 16.51
N PRO A 472 -18.40 12.71 17.21
CA PRO A 472 -17.54 13.73 16.60
C PRO A 472 -16.87 13.24 15.31
N ALA A 473 -16.88 14.04 14.24
CA ALA A 473 -16.38 13.65 12.92
C ALA A 473 -14.89 13.26 12.93
N ASN A 474 -14.10 13.78 13.86
CA ASN A 474 -12.70 13.40 14.04
C ASN A 474 -12.50 12.00 14.64
N LEU A 475 -13.58 11.34 15.07
CA LEU A 475 -13.60 9.91 15.42
C LEU A 475 -14.01 9.02 14.24
N LEU A 476 -14.40 9.64 13.12
CA LEU A 476 -14.95 9.04 11.91
C LEU A 476 -14.05 9.39 10.73
N LEU A 477 -12.83 8.84 10.72
CA LEU A 477 -11.84 9.08 9.67
C LEU A 477 -12.39 8.65 8.31
N ALA A 478 -12.25 9.55 7.35
CA ALA A 478 -12.53 9.31 5.95
C ALA A 478 -11.41 9.90 5.13
N HIS A 479 -10.85 9.10 4.23
CA HIS A 479 -9.68 9.52 3.45
C HIS A 479 -10.11 9.95 2.04
N TYR A 480 -9.75 11.18 1.66
CA TYR A 480 -10.13 11.83 0.41
C TYR A 480 -9.00 11.77 -0.63
N LEU A 481 -9.31 11.92 -1.92
CA LEU A 481 -8.28 11.83 -2.95
C LEU A 481 -7.54 13.17 -3.08
N PRO A 482 -6.19 13.21 -3.05
CA PRO A 482 -5.42 14.42 -3.34
C PRO A 482 -5.24 14.64 -4.85
N THR A 483 -5.83 13.78 -5.69
CA THR A 483 -5.60 13.73 -7.14
C THR A 483 -6.81 14.23 -7.94
N GLY A 484 -6.57 14.63 -9.18
CA GLY A 484 -7.60 15.13 -10.11
C GLY A 484 -7.29 16.53 -10.63
N ASP A 485 -8.31 17.17 -11.21
CA ASP A 485 -8.24 18.57 -11.54
C ASP A 485 -8.37 19.45 -10.28
N ALA A 486 -8.15 20.76 -10.46
CA ALA A 486 -8.22 21.72 -9.36
C ALA A 486 -9.55 21.66 -8.57
N ARG A 487 -10.68 21.49 -9.26
CA ARG A 487 -12.00 21.45 -8.62
C ARG A 487 -12.19 20.16 -7.82
N SER A 488 -11.78 19.02 -8.37
CA SER A 488 -11.77 17.74 -7.66
C SER A 488 -10.97 17.87 -6.37
N ILE A 489 -9.77 18.42 -6.44
CA ILE A 489 -8.91 18.65 -5.25
C ILE A 489 -9.63 19.56 -4.25
N ASP A 490 -10.18 20.70 -4.67
CA ASP A 490 -10.87 21.63 -3.78
C ASP A 490 -12.09 20.98 -3.09
N ILE A 491 -12.92 20.21 -3.82
CA ILE A 491 -14.08 19.49 -3.26
C ILE A 491 -13.64 18.45 -2.23
N ASN A 492 -12.55 17.73 -2.50
CA ASN A 492 -11.98 16.78 -1.55
C ASN A 492 -11.46 17.52 -0.31
N LEU A 493 -10.70 18.61 -0.46
CA LEU A 493 -10.18 19.39 0.66
C LEU A 493 -11.28 20.04 1.51
N ALA A 494 -12.30 20.59 0.87
CA ALA A 494 -13.47 21.16 1.57
C ALA A 494 -14.21 20.12 2.42
N SER A 495 -14.03 18.83 2.12
CA SER A 495 -14.58 17.71 2.88
C SER A 495 -13.59 17.22 3.96
N VAL A 496 -12.28 17.20 3.68
CA VAL A 496 -11.21 16.84 4.64
C VAL A 496 -11.30 17.72 5.90
N VAL A 497 -11.43 19.04 5.70
CA VAL A 497 -11.40 20.03 6.80
C VAL A 497 -12.65 20.01 7.69
N LEU A 498 -13.66 19.22 7.35
CA LEU A 498 -14.87 19.03 8.17
C LEU A 498 -14.63 18.07 9.35
N GLY A 499 -13.38 17.74 9.66
CA GLY A 499 -12.98 16.94 10.81
C GLY A 499 -12.60 15.49 10.48
N GLN A 500 -12.71 15.06 9.22
CA GLN A 500 -12.40 13.68 8.82
C GLN A 500 -10.91 13.45 8.51
N ASN A 501 -10.15 14.54 8.27
CA ASN A 501 -8.69 14.64 8.43
C ASN A 501 -7.80 13.62 7.69
N GLY A 502 -8.26 13.01 6.59
CA GLY A 502 -7.45 12.04 5.86
C GLY A 502 -7.39 12.27 4.36
N LEU A 503 -6.22 11.95 3.79
CA LEU A 503 -5.99 11.85 2.36
C LEU A 503 -5.56 10.41 2.03
N TRP A 504 -5.93 9.92 0.85
CA TRP A 504 -5.58 8.58 0.37
C TRP A 504 -5.32 8.58 -1.13
N GLY A 505 -4.25 7.91 -1.54
CA GLY A 505 -3.72 7.96 -2.91
C GLY A 505 -2.32 8.57 -2.95
N GLY A 506 -1.61 8.36 -4.07
CA GLY A 506 -0.26 8.87 -4.26
C GLY A 506 -0.22 10.37 -4.55
N SER A 507 0.62 11.08 -3.81
CA SER A 507 1.00 12.48 -3.97
C SER A 507 2.22 12.62 -4.88
N THR A 508 3.02 11.55 -4.99
CA THR A 508 4.17 11.46 -5.89
C THR A 508 3.72 11.58 -7.35
N GLY A 509 4.32 12.52 -8.08
CA GLY A 509 3.98 12.80 -9.48
C GLY A 509 2.88 13.83 -9.68
N LEU A 510 2.26 14.36 -8.61
CA LEU A 510 1.39 15.53 -8.72
C LEU A 510 2.20 16.79 -9.06
N PRO A 511 1.69 17.70 -9.91
CA PRO A 511 2.31 18.99 -10.14
C PRO A 511 2.51 19.76 -8.83
N ASN A 512 3.67 20.42 -8.69
CA ASN A 512 3.99 21.24 -7.52
C ASN A 512 2.90 22.27 -7.18
N GLU A 513 2.25 22.85 -8.19
CA GLU A 513 1.12 23.78 -8.00
C GLU A 513 -0.05 23.13 -7.25
N GLN A 514 -0.35 21.86 -7.51
CA GLN A 514 -1.42 21.12 -6.83
C GLN A 514 -1.03 20.81 -5.38
N LEU A 515 0.21 20.38 -5.14
CA LEU A 515 0.73 20.16 -3.79
C LEU A 515 0.71 21.46 -2.97
N ASP A 516 1.13 22.59 -3.56
CA ASP A 516 1.13 23.89 -2.92
C ASP A 516 -0.31 24.42 -2.67
N ARG A 517 -1.27 24.07 -3.54
CA ARG A 517 -2.70 24.35 -3.31
C ARG A 517 -3.21 23.59 -2.08
N ILE A 518 -2.93 22.29 -1.97
CA ILE A 518 -3.30 21.47 -0.81
C ILE A 518 -2.65 22.05 0.46
N GLY A 519 -1.34 22.32 0.40
CA GLY A 519 -0.57 22.85 1.52
C GLY A 519 -1.11 24.17 2.07
N ARG A 520 -1.51 25.10 1.19
CA ARG A 520 -2.14 26.38 1.59
C ARG A 520 -3.48 26.17 2.29
N THR A 521 -4.37 25.36 1.72
CA THR A 521 -5.68 25.09 2.33
C THR A 521 -5.55 24.41 3.69
N LEU A 522 -4.61 23.45 3.83
CA LEU A 522 -4.36 22.80 5.11
C LEU A 522 -3.68 23.74 6.12
N ALA A 523 -2.89 24.72 5.66
CA ALA A 523 -2.33 25.75 6.54
C ALA A 523 -3.41 26.64 7.15
N ASP A 524 -4.38 27.09 6.35
CA ASP A 524 -5.53 27.84 6.87
C ASP A 524 -6.36 27.01 7.83
N TYR A 525 -6.58 25.73 7.50
CA TYR A 525 -7.31 24.82 8.38
C TYR A 525 -6.62 24.68 9.73
N ARG A 526 -5.29 24.51 9.78
CA ARG A 526 -4.53 24.37 11.04
C ARG A 526 -4.76 25.51 12.01
N GLU A 527 -4.92 26.74 11.53
CA GLU A 527 -5.13 27.92 12.40
C GLU A 527 -6.50 27.92 13.11
N VAL A 528 -7.49 27.19 12.58
CA VAL A 528 -8.86 27.15 13.11
C VAL A 528 -9.34 25.73 13.41
N ARG A 529 -8.48 24.72 13.25
CA ARG A 529 -8.81 23.28 13.36
C ARG A 529 -9.45 22.95 14.70
N ASP A 530 -8.83 23.39 15.78
CA ASP A 530 -9.28 23.04 17.13
C ASP A 530 -10.61 23.73 17.45
N ASP A 531 -10.80 24.97 16.99
CA ASP A 531 -12.07 25.69 17.08
C ASP A 531 -13.18 25.00 16.26
N ALA A 532 -12.88 24.60 15.03
CA ALA A 532 -13.81 23.89 14.16
C ALA A 532 -14.20 22.50 14.72
N ASN A 533 -13.25 21.78 15.32
CA ASN A 533 -13.50 20.48 15.95
C ASN A 533 -14.27 20.60 17.28
N ALA A 534 -14.10 21.69 18.02
CA ALA A 534 -14.88 21.99 19.23
C ALA A 534 -16.34 22.38 18.91
N ALA A 535 -16.61 22.80 17.68
CA ALA A 535 -17.93 23.19 17.23
C ALA A 535 -18.77 21.97 16.82
N CYS A 536 -20.01 21.87 17.34
CA CYS A 536 -21.01 20.98 16.75
C CYS A 536 -21.30 21.45 15.32
N ALA A 537 -21.33 20.55 14.33
CA ALA A 537 -21.65 20.95 12.97
C ALA A 537 -23.07 21.51 12.85
N VAL A 538 -23.19 22.63 12.15
CA VAL A 538 -24.45 23.16 11.62
C VAL A 538 -24.50 22.79 10.14
N ARG A 539 -25.60 22.17 9.70
CA ARG A 539 -25.78 21.80 8.29
C ARG A 539 -27.01 22.42 7.69
N LEU A 540 -26.85 22.97 6.48
CA LEU A 540 -27.95 23.37 5.61
C LEU A 540 -27.90 22.52 4.32
N GLY A 541 -29.04 21.99 3.91
CA GLY A 541 -29.12 21.08 2.76
C GLY A 541 -28.85 19.62 3.10
N ARG A 542 -29.02 18.75 2.10
CA ARG A 542 -28.70 17.31 2.18
C ARG A 542 -27.37 17.07 1.49
N THR A 543 -26.57 16.14 2.00
CA THR A 543 -25.31 15.75 1.36
C THR A 543 -25.54 15.37 -0.10
N GLY A 544 -24.79 15.97 -1.02
CA GLY A 544 -24.91 15.71 -2.46
C GLY A 544 -26.10 16.38 -3.15
N CYS A 545 -26.93 17.16 -2.46
CA CYS A 545 -27.95 17.95 -3.16
C CYS A 545 -27.32 19.17 -3.87
N GLY A 546 -28.12 19.89 -4.68
CA GLY A 546 -27.63 21.04 -5.44
C GLY A 546 -26.95 22.11 -4.58
N PHE A 547 -27.27 22.17 -3.28
CA PHE A 547 -26.69 23.13 -2.36
C PHE A 547 -26.52 22.57 -0.93
N GLU A 548 -25.29 22.48 -0.45
CA GLU A 548 -24.89 21.84 0.81
C GLU A 548 -23.93 22.76 1.59
N VAL A 549 -24.20 23.05 2.86
CA VAL A 549 -23.35 23.87 3.74
C VAL A 549 -23.04 23.14 5.02
N HIS A 550 -21.79 23.18 5.43
CA HIS A 550 -21.32 22.74 6.73
C HIS A 550 -20.63 23.91 7.43
N GLU A 551 -21.23 24.38 8.53
CA GLU A 551 -20.68 25.41 9.40
C GLU A 551 -20.12 24.78 10.69
N ARG A 552 -18.85 25.05 10.97
CA ARG A 552 -18.14 24.64 12.19
C ARG A 552 -17.49 25.86 12.84
N LEU A 553 -18.30 26.74 13.40
CA LEU A 553 -17.86 27.92 14.15
C LEU A 553 -17.93 27.66 15.66
N ASN A 554 -16.84 27.89 16.37
CA ASN A 554 -16.77 27.74 17.82
C ASN A 554 -17.66 28.79 18.49
N PRO A 555 -18.67 28.38 19.28
CA PRO A 555 -19.61 29.32 19.90
C PRO A 555 -18.96 30.30 20.89
N ALA A 556 -17.77 29.98 21.42
CA ALA A 556 -17.09 30.81 22.41
C ALA A 556 -16.39 32.03 21.79
N ASN A 557 -15.82 31.90 20.58
CA ASN A 557 -14.95 32.92 19.97
C ASN A 557 -15.29 33.23 18.50
N GLY A 558 -16.17 32.46 17.87
CA GLY A 558 -16.57 32.58 16.47
C GLY A 558 -15.51 32.16 15.45
N ARG A 559 -14.38 31.59 15.89
CA ARG A 559 -13.34 31.05 15.00
C ARG A 559 -13.79 29.69 14.45
N GLY A 560 -13.30 29.32 13.27
CA GLY A 560 -13.66 28.06 12.63
C GLY A 560 -13.77 28.19 11.11
N LEU A 561 -14.66 27.41 10.51
CA LEU A 561 -14.85 27.43 9.06
C LEU A 561 -16.29 27.17 8.62
N VAL A 562 -16.58 27.55 7.38
CA VAL A 562 -17.81 27.22 6.66
C VAL A 562 -17.43 26.63 5.30
N SER A 563 -17.76 25.36 5.05
CA SER A 563 -17.63 24.75 3.72
C SER A 563 -18.97 24.79 2.99
N ILE A 564 -18.97 25.26 1.77
CA ILE A 564 -20.15 25.35 0.90
C ILE A 564 -19.89 24.53 -0.35
N PHE A 565 -20.83 23.67 -0.72
CA PHE A 565 -20.78 22.84 -1.92
C PHE A 565 -21.98 23.16 -2.81
N SER A 566 -21.71 23.29 -4.09
CA SER A 566 -22.73 23.36 -5.14
C SER A 566 -22.61 22.11 -5.99
N ASN A 567 -23.70 21.37 -6.15
CA ASN A 567 -23.80 20.27 -7.13
C ASN A 567 -24.82 20.60 -8.23
N ALA A 568 -25.28 21.85 -8.31
CA ALA A 568 -26.21 22.28 -9.33
C ALA A 568 -25.52 22.28 -10.70
N ASP A 569 -25.77 21.23 -11.47
CA ASP A 569 -25.52 21.21 -12.91
C ASP A 569 -26.64 21.99 -13.61
N THR A 570 -26.32 23.14 -14.20
CA THR A 570 -27.27 23.85 -15.09
C THR A 570 -27.08 23.46 -16.56
N SER A 571 -26.24 22.46 -16.87
CA SER A 571 -25.91 22.04 -18.24
C SER A 571 -26.76 20.90 -18.78
N PHE A 572 -28.05 20.82 -18.41
CA PHE A 572 -29.05 20.19 -19.28
C PHE A 572 -29.25 21.05 -20.55
N GLN A 573 -28.23 21.08 -21.41
CA GLN A 573 -28.39 21.42 -22.83
C GLN A 573 -28.62 20.11 -23.56
N THR A 574 -29.88 19.72 -23.72
CA THR A 574 -30.23 18.77 -24.78
C THR A 574 -29.83 19.41 -26.11
N ALA A 575 -29.15 18.66 -26.97
CA ALA A 575 -28.54 19.15 -28.21
C ALA A 575 -29.53 19.75 -29.24
N ASP A 576 -30.83 19.80 -28.94
CA ASP A 576 -31.90 20.19 -29.86
C ASP A 576 -32.73 21.41 -29.41
N VAL A 577 -32.27 22.20 -28.43
CA VAL A 577 -32.94 23.46 -28.06
C VAL A 577 -31.97 24.63 -28.24
N THR A 578 -32.36 25.58 -29.09
CA THR A 578 -31.68 26.87 -29.28
C THR A 578 -31.35 27.53 -27.93
N PRO A 579 -30.14 28.07 -27.73
CA PRO A 579 -29.73 28.63 -26.46
C PRO A 579 -30.58 29.86 -26.12
N GLU A 580 -31.56 29.70 -25.24
CA GLU A 580 -32.17 30.84 -24.56
C GLU A 580 -31.17 31.47 -23.58
N PRO A 581 -31.26 32.80 -23.34
CA PRO A 581 -30.27 33.52 -22.57
C PRO A 581 -30.19 32.94 -21.14
N THR A 582 -28.98 32.53 -20.76
CA THR A 582 -28.62 32.06 -19.42
C THR A 582 -29.24 32.98 -18.37
N VAL A 583 -30.21 32.50 -17.60
CA VAL A 583 -30.65 33.19 -16.39
C VAL A 583 -29.40 33.31 -15.51
N PRO A 584 -28.93 34.53 -15.16
CA PRO A 584 -27.78 34.66 -14.28
C PRO A 584 -28.12 33.96 -12.97
N LEU A 585 -27.36 32.93 -12.60
CA LEU A 585 -27.47 32.35 -11.26
C LEU A 585 -27.25 33.48 -10.25
N ALA A 586 -28.30 33.80 -9.49
CA ALA A 586 -28.21 34.78 -8.41
C ALA A 586 -27.08 34.34 -7.46
N PRO A 587 -26.31 35.29 -6.89
CA PRO A 587 -25.29 34.93 -5.92
C PRO A 587 -25.95 34.15 -4.79
N PHE A 588 -25.37 33.01 -4.47
CA PHE A 588 -25.77 32.25 -3.31
C PHE A 588 -25.43 33.05 -2.06
N VAL A 589 -26.38 33.12 -1.11
CA VAL A 589 -26.22 33.85 0.15
C VAL A 589 -26.48 32.92 1.31
N TYR A 590 -25.47 32.73 2.15
CA TYR A 590 -25.60 32.10 3.46
C TYR A 590 -25.37 33.12 4.56
N VAL A 591 -26.17 33.05 5.62
CA VAL A 591 -25.90 33.77 6.85
C VAL A 591 -25.56 32.71 7.88
N THR A 592 -24.40 32.84 8.52
CA THR A 592 -23.97 31.89 9.55
C THR A 592 -25.02 31.79 10.65
N GLU A 593 -25.23 30.61 11.20
CA GLU A 593 -26.13 30.43 12.35
C GLU A 593 -25.46 30.97 13.61
N ARG A 594 -24.14 30.81 13.71
CA ARG A 594 -23.34 31.29 14.85
C ARG A 594 -22.67 32.61 14.54
N LYS A 595 -22.22 33.27 15.62
CA LYS A 595 -21.34 34.43 15.52
C LYS A 595 -20.03 33.99 14.87
N ALA A 596 -19.57 34.80 13.93
CA ALA A 596 -18.32 34.57 13.22
C ALA A 596 -17.28 35.59 13.68
N ALA A 597 -16.04 35.15 13.84
CA ALA A 597 -14.95 36.03 14.22
C ALA A 597 -14.77 37.15 13.19
N ALA A 598 -14.70 38.40 13.64
CA ALA A 598 -14.47 39.57 12.80
C ALA A 598 -12.99 39.77 12.44
N GLY A 599 -12.16 38.74 12.66
CA GLY A 599 -10.72 38.73 12.43
C GLY A 599 -10.37 38.54 10.95
N SER A 600 -9.31 37.78 10.68
CA SER A 600 -8.89 37.51 9.30
C SER A 600 -9.82 36.48 8.67
N VAL A 601 -10.45 36.84 7.55
CA VAL A 601 -11.31 35.93 6.78
C VAL A 601 -10.61 35.59 5.47
N HIS A 602 -10.47 34.29 5.20
CA HIS A 602 -9.92 33.79 3.93
C HIS A 602 -10.91 32.82 3.29
N ALA A 603 -11.13 32.95 1.99
CA ALA A 603 -12.00 32.06 1.22
C ALA A 603 -11.22 31.41 0.07
N THR A 604 -11.33 30.09 -0.08
CA THR A 604 -10.59 29.34 -1.12
C THR A 604 -11.13 29.58 -2.54
N HIS A 605 -12.40 29.96 -2.65
CA HIS A 605 -13.02 30.49 -3.86
C HIS A 605 -13.48 31.94 -3.60
N PRO A 606 -13.42 32.85 -4.60
CA PRO A 606 -13.94 34.21 -4.47
C PRO A 606 -15.33 34.25 -3.82
N ALA A 607 -15.39 34.86 -2.64
CA ALA A 607 -16.58 35.01 -1.82
C ALA A 607 -16.56 36.39 -1.16
N LYS A 608 -17.73 37.04 -1.10
CA LYS A 608 -17.88 38.30 -0.36
C LYS A 608 -18.43 37.97 1.02
N VAL A 609 -17.64 38.24 2.06
CA VAL A 609 -18.02 38.03 3.45
C VAL A 609 -18.29 39.39 4.11
N THR A 610 -19.46 39.55 4.73
CA THR A 610 -19.90 40.78 5.39
C THR A 610 -20.33 40.47 6.82
N GLN A 611 -19.69 41.10 7.81
CA GLN A 611 -20.10 41.00 9.20
C GLN A 611 -21.44 41.71 9.42
N LEU A 612 -22.39 41.04 10.09
CA LEU A 612 -23.70 41.59 10.43
C LEU A 612 -23.70 42.21 11.84
N PRO A 613 -24.64 43.13 12.14
CA PRO A 613 -24.72 43.78 13.46
C PRO A 613 -24.97 42.83 14.64
N ASP A 614 -25.56 41.66 14.39
CA ASP A 614 -25.79 40.61 15.40
C ASP A 614 -24.56 39.73 15.66
N GLY A 615 -23.45 39.99 14.96
CA GLY A 615 -22.19 39.25 15.06
C GLY A 615 -22.10 38.01 14.17
N ARG A 616 -23.12 37.72 13.35
CA ARG A 616 -23.07 36.65 12.33
C ARG A 616 -22.41 37.16 11.06
N ALA A 617 -22.04 36.27 10.15
CA ALA A 617 -21.46 36.64 8.85
C ALA A 617 -22.41 36.29 7.71
N ARG A 618 -22.57 37.21 6.76
CA ARG A 618 -23.21 36.97 5.47
C ARG A 618 -22.14 36.64 4.44
N ILE A 619 -22.25 35.48 3.81
CA ILE A 619 -21.34 34.97 2.79
C ILE A 619 -22.09 34.95 1.45
N GLU A 620 -21.58 35.69 0.46
CA GLU A 620 -22.14 35.77 -0.89
C GLU A 620 -21.16 35.18 -1.90
N ILE A 621 -21.59 34.15 -2.64
CA ILE A 621 -20.74 33.39 -3.59
C ILE A 621 -21.46 33.22 -4.91
N LYS A 622 -20.69 33.18 -6.00
CA LYS A 622 -21.19 32.84 -7.33
C LYS A 622 -20.42 31.65 -7.89
N PHE A 623 -21.12 30.55 -8.12
CA PHE A 623 -20.60 29.37 -8.83
C PHE A 623 -20.93 29.44 -10.32
N ASP A 624 -20.22 28.65 -11.13
CA ASP A 624 -20.32 28.68 -12.59
C ASP A 624 -21.28 27.63 -13.19
N GLY A 625 -22.08 26.96 -12.35
CA GLY A 625 -23.10 25.99 -12.78
C GLY A 625 -22.58 24.56 -12.98
N ARG A 626 -21.36 24.27 -12.51
CA ARG A 626 -20.80 22.90 -12.35
C ARG A 626 -20.63 22.57 -10.87
N PRO A 627 -20.39 21.29 -10.51
CA PRO A 627 -20.00 20.93 -9.15
C PRO A 627 -18.75 21.70 -8.71
N ASP A 628 -18.86 22.41 -7.58
CA ASP A 628 -17.81 23.30 -7.08
C ASP A 628 -17.97 23.53 -5.56
N THR A 629 -16.96 24.16 -4.94
CA THR A 629 -16.95 24.39 -3.50
C THR A 629 -16.19 25.66 -3.09
N THR A 630 -16.42 26.11 -1.86
CA THR A 630 -15.52 27.03 -1.17
C THR A 630 -15.43 26.68 0.31
N ILE A 631 -14.29 26.99 0.90
CA ILE A 631 -14.09 27.00 2.35
C ILE A 631 -13.87 28.45 2.75
N VAL A 632 -14.63 28.93 3.72
CA VAL A 632 -14.44 30.24 4.34
C VAL A 632 -13.90 30.02 5.75
N PHE A 633 -12.64 30.39 5.98
CA PHE A 633 -11.97 30.32 7.27
C PHE A 633 -12.15 31.64 8.03
N PHE A 634 -12.58 31.55 9.29
CA PHE A 634 -12.71 32.66 10.22
C PHE A 634 -11.63 32.52 11.30
N LYS A 635 -10.56 33.30 11.16
CA LYS A 635 -9.34 33.24 11.97
C LYS A 635 -9.28 34.31 13.03
#